data_AF-A0A4Y9S5Z8-F1
#
_entry.id   AF-A0A4Y9S5Z8-F1
#
_cell.length_a   1.000
_cell.length_b   1.000
_cell.length_c   1.000
_cell.angle_alpha   90.00
_cell.angle_beta   90.00
_cell.angle_gamma   90.00
#
_symmetry.space_group_name_H-M   'P 1'
#
loop_
_entity.id
_entity.type
_entity.pdbx_description
1 polymer ?
#
loop_
_entity_poly.entity_id
_entity_poly.type
_entity_poly.pdbx_seq_one_letter_code
_entity_poly.pdbx_strand_id
1 'polypeptide(L)'
;MIMAEDRKTELKIDLRPTLFIGAGGTGMEVMLRIRRRILSAVWNRHHPVRVDAIGQFPVARFLHVDLDTNAVIDEGKSQQTDPWYELVKLSDEEKLIEPLDLPQYHESDDSLARFPLIENWMPLRPKKLRSLGIDPSKGAGQIRALARLYLFDKYAKLRGRIKGALNALGSNAGIERKEDYQRLGLQVDTSKFRIVVIASNAGGTGAGSALDLGWLAKAVARQEVADSQVDLVMFMPSGYAKANKERTEANAYATMMELETAMRDMNAQVRWADPDSLTGRGAPFDDVYFVDTANLANKATQDIKDVYQMVADTLFEDFASADFANRKRSVAVNQQQHKLGPFNPKVPEQRFGAMRLSYSKVYSAFGNAVLDTQQSLREDIRAYELAGLMVKAFFGLAGSDGAPARRASDQERDVFMREQLGMGEHPFTEFPDFKRGTVDLAPFHDYALTGMLLQDKDERSLLERVESKVQFEIDRIMAAYDVKDWRERVVELLPNLERDAIREAGATAETSEDRIKRHTLELSARLKLRARNQLYAMLDDRRQGGLEFVLSMLEQIKARYAQRDLPQAERNGRRYREIRDALRTRQVEDSLNNLSQASRAFFGKATHAPEVMAHLKRDIADYLRFHLLAVAASQSIEVMQNVSAWLGEPRAVDEQGQTEWSGMAGEFQQGRRAVQAMLGAVDQRIGQLRADARHDHATYINLSADVVPEAPRLTGDVAKWSEEVLLEFGGSARLFPQLDEERTRAELLLKLFRRAQTQLSVEQLERDAAHDPLLDRLATMSPQERQRIFMEWIGSAMPWVNARFSAEFTPNADQFKCFIGVGDVQAWRRMEGEIRAAVPAGFFHPDRMALVATGMPGRAVCYIELSGIPMTVLRGLPTWRTSYQIENPKIPTHLHFDSTRFRHPIAPSMDELNKLADDFEWFLQAIALGVVRRKPDLGDREAAFQPRGQYLFEVEPGSGEWLQIGNEYAIRSNGLPSFYREQVIAGVQQKLAAVGPYRLLLLAALMRFYQNRVYAPRLEADETGAQLPSLSLPHMMARRVAEQWERRLASVAPDLGAAERERAQAILVQWTEAVPGSANDAYPWEVQNAADKRVIRAEYLAHEERAAALFTRAAPVLGARYKLFVDGRQHGPYSLDELAQRVAQGRLARDTKVWNMDWDPRSARWRTAGEELAGLFEHAVPDPDDGVPDPDPE
;
A
#
# COMPACT_ATOMS: atom_id res chain seq x y z
N MET A 1 29.57 -34.66 41.06
CA MET A 1 29.55 -33.24 40.66
C MET A 1 28.61 -33.14 39.49
N ILE A 2 27.35 -32.74 39.75
CA ILE A 2 26.26 -32.71 38.77
C ILE A 2 26.36 -31.35 38.07
N MET A 3 26.61 -31.36 36.76
CA MET A 3 26.61 -30.17 35.92
C MET A 3 25.16 -29.69 35.78
N ALA A 4 24.85 -28.57 36.42
CA ALA A 4 23.59 -27.86 36.21
C ALA A 4 23.59 -27.28 34.79
N GLU A 5 22.64 -27.71 33.96
CA GLU A 5 22.31 -27.03 32.72
C GLU A 5 21.77 -25.63 33.04
N ASP A 6 22.54 -24.60 32.71
CA ASP A 6 22.07 -23.21 32.65
C ASP A 6 20.92 -23.13 31.64
N ARG A 7 19.68 -23.15 32.13
CA ARG A 7 18.51 -22.67 31.38
C ARG A 7 18.71 -21.19 31.11
N LYS A 8 19.30 -20.83 29.96
CA LYS A 8 19.27 -19.46 29.45
C LYS A 8 17.82 -18.98 29.45
N THR A 9 17.50 -18.06 30.37
CA THR A 9 16.24 -17.31 30.38
C THR A 9 16.04 -16.70 29.00
N GLU A 10 14.98 -17.11 28.31
CA GLU A 10 14.64 -16.61 26.97
C GLU A 10 14.36 -15.11 27.05
N LEU A 11 15.08 -14.32 26.26
CA LEU A 11 14.89 -12.88 26.15
C LEU A 11 13.49 -12.63 25.54
N LYS A 12 12.60 -12.02 26.32
CA LYS A 12 11.32 -11.53 25.84
C LYS A 12 11.57 -10.32 24.93
N ILE A 13 11.14 -10.38 23.67
CA ILE A 13 11.31 -9.30 22.69
C ILE A 13 9.93 -8.67 22.46
N ASP A 14 9.68 -7.46 22.96
CA ASP A 14 8.39 -6.78 22.80
C ASP A 14 8.14 -6.32 21.35
N LEU A 15 6.88 -6.19 20.95
CA LEU A 15 6.41 -5.93 19.57
C LEU A 15 7.11 -4.69 18.97
N ARG A 16 7.55 -4.76 17.72
CA ARG A 16 8.20 -3.62 17.05
C ARG A 16 7.20 -2.88 16.15
N PRO A 17 7.10 -1.54 16.23
CA PRO A 17 6.35 -0.77 15.25
C PRO A 17 6.84 -1.08 13.83
N THR A 18 5.93 -1.37 12.91
CA THR A 18 6.25 -1.90 11.57
C THR A 18 5.70 -1.01 10.45
N LEU A 19 6.57 -0.63 9.51
CA LEU A 19 6.20 -0.01 8.24
C LEU A 19 6.22 -1.06 7.12
N PHE A 20 5.07 -1.29 6.48
CA PHE A 20 4.97 -2.11 5.28
C PHE A 20 5.10 -1.23 4.04
N ILE A 21 6.05 -1.55 3.16
CA ILE A 21 6.22 -0.88 1.86
C ILE A 21 5.94 -1.90 0.76
N GLY A 22 4.79 -1.79 0.10
CA GLY A 22 4.44 -2.65 -1.04
C GLY A 22 4.80 -2.01 -2.37
N ALA A 23 5.54 -2.71 -3.21
CA ALA A 23 5.90 -2.26 -4.56
C ALA A 23 5.14 -3.04 -5.63
N GLY A 24 4.46 -2.32 -6.53
CA GLY A 24 3.64 -2.89 -7.59
C GLY A 24 2.35 -3.56 -7.10
N GLY A 25 1.67 -4.27 -8.01
CA GLY A 25 0.43 -5.01 -7.69
C GLY A 25 0.59 -6.10 -6.62
N THR A 26 1.70 -6.85 -6.64
CA THR A 26 1.99 -7.88 -5.62
C THR A 26 2.04 -7.31 -4.21
N GLY A 27 2.74 -6.18 -4.03
CA GLY A 27 2.83 -5.51 -2.73
C GLY A 27 1.47 -5.03 -2.24
N MET A 28 0.65 -4.46 -3.14
CA MET A 28 -0.72 -4.03 -2.83
C MET A 28 -1.57 -5.19 -2.30
N GLU A 29 -1.62 -6.30 -3.04
CA GLU A 29 -2.45 -7.48 -2.71
C GLU A 29 -2.15 -8.02 -1.30
N VAL A 30 -0.86 -8.10 -0.93
CA VAL A 30 -0.45 -8.56 0.40
C VAL A 30 -0.85 -7.53 1.47
N MET A 31 -0.63 -6.23 1.23
CA MET A 31 -0.98 -5.19 2.20
C MET A 31 -2.49 -5.11 2.48
N LEU A 32 -3.34 -5.23 1.46
CA LEU A 32 -4.80 -5.24 1.64
C LEU A 32 -5.25 -6.43 2.51
N ARG A 33 -4.62 -7.60 2.35
CA ARG A 33 -4.89 -8.79 3.18
C ARG A 33 -4.43 -8.58 4.63
N ILE A 34 -3.25 -7.99 4.86
CA ILE A 34 -2.79 -7.65 6.22
C ILE A 34 -3.78 -6.69 6.89
N ARG A 35 -4.20 -5.62 6.18
CA ARG A 35 -5.18 -4.65 6.67
C ARG A 35 -6.51 -5.32 7.02
N ARG A 36 -7.02 -6.19 6.16
CA ARG A 36 -8.23 -6.97 6.43
C ARG A 36 -8.08 -7.81 7.70
N ARG A 37 -6.96 -8.53 7.87
CA ARG A 37 -6.69 -9.31 9.09
C ARG A 37 -6.66 -8.44 10.35
N ILE A 38 -6.07 -7.24 10.31
CA ILE A 38 -6.03 -6.30 11.45
C ILE A 38 -7.44 -5.88 11.88
N LEU A 39 -8.32 -5.54 10.92
CA LEU A 39 -9.69 -5.10 11.23
C LEU A 39 -10.60 -6.26 11.66
N SER A 40 -10.36 -7.46 11.12
CA SER A 40 -11.12 -8.67 11.47
C SER A 40 -10.68 -9.30 12.80
N ALA A 41 -9.54 -8.90 13.37
CA ALA A 41 -9.05 -9.45 14.63
C ALA A 41 -9.78 -8.89 15.86
N VAL A 42 -9.94 -9.74 16.88
CA VAL A 42 -10.28 -9.32 18.24
C VAL A 42 -8.98 -9.15 19.01
N TRP A 43 -8.73 -7.92 19.47
CA TRP A 43 -7.57 -7.55 20.26
C TRP A 43 -7.91 -7.63 21.75
N ASN A 44 -6.89 -7.85 22.58
CA ASN A 44 -7.00 -7.99 24.04
C ASN A 44 -7.93 -9.12 24.52
N ARG A 45 -7.34 -10.19 25.07
CA ARG A 45 -8.08 -11.37 25.56
C ARG A 45 -8.97 -11.08 26.78
N HIS A 46 -8.57 -10.15 27.64
CA HIS A 46 -9.29 -9.86 28.89
C HIS A 46 -10.40 -8.83 28.69
N HIS A 47 -10.20 -7.92 27.75
CA HIS A 47 -11.16 -6.90 27.36
C HIS A 47 -11.24 -6.87 25.83
N PRO A 48 -12.06 -7.74 25.21
CA PRO A 48 -12.18 -7.83 23.75
C PRO A 48 -12.45 -6.46 23.12
N VAL A 49 -11.51 -5.99 22.29
CA VAL A 49 -11.60 -4.72 21.55
C VAL A 49 -11.33 -4.97 20.08
N ARG A 50 -12.05 -4.27 19.20
CA ARG A 50 -11.79 -4.26 17.76
C ARG A 50 -11.31 -2.88 17.30
N VAL A 51 -10.56 -2.87 16.21
CA VAL A 51 -10.07 -1.64 15.58
C VAL A 51 -11.07 -1.20 14.51
N ASP A 52 -11.53 0.05 14.56
CA ASP A 52 -12.59 0.51 13.66
C ASP A 52 -12.08 0.94 12.29
N ALA A 53 -10.86 1.46 12.25
CA ALA A 53 -10.18 1.91 11.04
C ALA A 53 -8.68 1.65 11.15
N ILE A 54 -8.00 1.40 10.02
CA ILE A 54 -6.56 1.08 10.02
C ILE A 54 -5.71 2.17 10.70
N GLY A 55 -6.11 3.45 10.59
CA GLY A 55 -5.43 4.55 11.24
C GLY A 55 -5.36 4.44 12.78
N GLN A 56 -6.36 3.79 13.40
CA GLN A 56 -6.44 3.54 14.83
C GLN A 56 -5.54 2.38 15.30
N PHE A 57 -4.97 1.59 14.38
CA PHE A 57 -4.00 0.57 14.75
C PHE A 57 -2.62 1.23 14.91
N PRO A 58 -2.07 1.28 16.15
CA PRO A 58 -0.96 2.19 16.46
C PRO A 58 0.44 1.62 16.13
N VAL A 59 0.53 0.35 15.73
CA VAL A 59 1.81 -0.37 15.54
C VAL A 59 2.15 -0.66 14.07
N ALA A 60 1.26 -0.37 13.12
CA ALA A 60 1.52 -0.58 11.69
C ALA A 60 1.16 0.63 10.82
N ARG A 61 2.00 0.88 9.81
CA ARG A 61 1.74 1.85 8.73
C ARG A 61 2.04 1.22 7.38
N PHE A 62 1.40 1.73 6.34
CA PHE A 62 1.44 1.16 4.99
C PHE A 62 1.84 2.24 3.99
N LEU A 63 2.68 1.85 3.04
CA LEU A 63 3.07 2.69 1.91
C LEU A 63 3.09 1.82 0.65
N HIS A 64 2.30 2.21 -0.35
CA HIS A 64 2.29 1.59 -1.66
C HIS A 64 2.98 2.47 -2.69
N VAL A 65 3.79 1.85 -3.54
CA VAL A 65 4.49 2.52 -4.63
C VAL A 65 4.19 1.77 -5.92
N ASP A 66 3.62 2.47 -6.90
CA ASP A 66 3.38 1.91 -8.24
C ASP A 66 3.52 2.95 -9.35
N LEU A 67 3.93 2.47 -10.51
CA LEU A 67 4.01 3.27 -11.74
C LEU A 67 2.71 3.25 -12.53
N ASP A 68 1.85 2.25 -12.30
CA ASP A 68 0.61 2.09 -13.05
C ASP A 68 -0.53 2.93 -12.45
N THR A 69 -0.82 4.08 -13.06
CA THR A 69 -1.95 4.95 -12.70
C THR A 69 -3.31 4.40 -13.15
N ASN A 70 -3.30 3.44 -14.08
CA ASN A 70 -4.48 2.87 -14.73
C ASN A 70 -4.61 1.36 -14.45
N ALA A 71 -3.95 0.85 -13.41
CA ALA A 71 -4.24 -0.47 -12.89
C ALA A 71 -5.69 -0.45 -12.37
N VAL A 72 -6.63 -0.61 -13.30
CA VAL A 72 -7.86 -1.35 -13.09
C VAL A 72 -7.33 -2.71 -12.69
N ILE A 73 -7.07 -2.86 -11.39
CA ILE A 73 -6.85 -4.14 -10.75
C ILE A 73 -7.96 -5.00 -11.31
N ASP A 74 -7.65 -6.23 -11.75
CA ASP A 74 -8.56 -7.23 -12.37
C ASP A 74 -9.81 -7.56 -11.49
N GLU A 75 -9.99 -6.80 -10.41
CA GLU A 75 -11.02 -6.79 -9.40
C GLU A 75 -11.86 -5.50 -9.44
N GLY A 76 -11.98 -4.79 -10.56
CA GLY A 76 -13.02 -3.74 -10.70
C GLY A 76 -14.43 -4.23 -10.32
N LYS A 77 -14.67 -5.55 -10.39
CA LYS A 77 -15.87 -6.22 -9.84
C LYS A 77 -15.77 -6.61 -8.36
N SER A 78 -14.59 -6.91 -7.81
CA SER A 78 -14.39 -7.29 -6.39
C SER A 78 -14.28 -6.05 -5.49
N GLN A 79 -13.67 -4.95 -5.93
CA GLN A 79 -13.56 -3.70 -5.17
C GLN A 79 -14.90 -2.95 -5.03
N GLN A 80 -15.75 -3.01 -6.07
CA GLN A 80 -17.12 -2.51 -6.01
C GLN A 80 -18.07 -3.41 -5.21
N THR A 81 -17.66 -4.64 -4.87
CA THR A 81 -18.52 -5.61 -4.17
C THR A 81 -17.96 -6.12 -2.85
N ASP A 82 -16.74 -5.73 -2.45
CA ASP A 82 -16.16 -6.04 -1.15
C ASP A 82 -16.58 -4.99 -0.13
N PRO A 83 -17.46 -5.32 0.84
CA PRO A 83 -17.92 -4.35 1.85
C PRO A 83 -16.79 -3.85 2.76
N TRP A 84 -15.63 -4.53 2.77
CA TRP A 84 -14.46 -4.10 3.53
C TRP A 84 -13.56 -3.16 2.73
N TYR A 85 -13.75 -3.02 1.41
CA TYR A 85 -12.84 -2.27 0.54
C TYR A 85 -12.65 -0.84 1.04
N GLU A 86 -13.73 -0.15 1.39
CA GLU A 86 -13.66 1.23 1.93
C GLU A 86 -12.86 1.33 3.24
N LEU A 87 -12.78 0.25 4.02
CA LEU A 87 -12.03 0.20 5.28
C LEU A 87 -10.58 -0.24 5.10
N VAL A 88 -10.32 -1.11 4.12
CA VAL A 88 -8.98 -1.65 3.85
C VAL A 88 -8.24 -0.88 2.78
N LYS A 89 -8.90 -0.03 1.98
CA LYS A 89 -8.24 0.76 0.94
C LYS A 89 -7.16 1.64 1.54
N LEU A 90 -6.09 1.83 0.78
CA LEU A 90 -5.03 2.76 1.14
C LEU A 90 -5.49 4.20 0.90
N SER A 91 -5.14 5.11 1.82
CA SER A 91 -5.36 6.53 1.64
C SER A 91 -4.38 7.14 0.63
N ASP A 92 -4.61 8.39 0.21
CA ASP A 92 -3.72 9.08 -0.73
C ASP A 92 -2.32 9.31 -0.15
N GLU A 93 -2.21 9.51 1.17
CA GLU A 93 -0.93 9.63 1.89
C GLU A 93 -0.17 8.30 1.90
N GLU A 94 -0.89 7.17 1.91
CA GLU A 94 -0.34 5.82 1.84
C GLU A 94 0.00 5.38 0.40
N LYS A 95 -0.41 6.11 -0.64
CA LYS A 95 -0.20 5.76 -2.06
C LYS A 95 0.70 6.73 -2.82
N LEU A 96 1.86 6.29 -3.28
CA LEU A 96 2.65 7.00 -4.29
C LEU A 96 2.38 6.38 -5.66
N ILE A 97 1.29 6.84 -6.29
CA ILE A 97 0.87 6.47 -7.63
C ILE A 97 0.59 7.78 -8.38
N GLU A 98 1.56 8.19 -9.20
CA GLU A 98 1.53 9.46 -9.92
C GLU A 98 2.12 9.25 -11.31
N PRO A 99 1.71 10.00 -12.34
CA PRO A 99 2.33 9.91 -13.66
C PRO A 99 3.84 10.21 -13.59
N LEU A 100 4.61 9.39 -14.31
CA LEU A 100 6.01 9.68 -14.59
C LEU A 100 6.07 10.72 -15.71
N ASP A 101 6.66 11.89 -15.42
CA ASP A 101 6.99 12.89 -16.43
C ASP A 101 8.21 12.38 -17.21
N LEU A 102 7.97 11.44 -18.12
CA LEU A 102 8.99 10.90 -19.00
C LEU A 102 9.55 11.97 -19.96
N PRO A 103 8.75 12.88 -20.57
CA PRO A 103 9.23 13.94 -21.48
C PRO A 103 10.53 14.63 -21.04
N GLN A 104 10.63 15.03 -19.78
CA GLN A 104 11.82 15.74 -19.28
C GLN A 104 13.14 14.95 -19.40
N TYR A 105 13.08 13.61 -19.54
CA TYR A 105 14.24 12.71 -19.61
C TYR A 105 14.53 12.17 -21.03
N HIS A 106 13.60 12.28 -21.98
CA HIS A 106 13.69 11.54 -23.26
C HIS A 106 13.49 12.36 -24.53
N GLU A 107 13.31 13.68 -24.44
CA GLU A 107 13.30 14.58 -25.61
C GLU A 107 14.63 14.52 -26.36
N SER A 108 15.75 14.74 -25.66
CA SER A 108 17.11 14.75 -26.21
C SER A 108 18.14 14.18 -25.23
N ASP A 109 19.35 13.85 -25.70
CA ASP A 109 20.44 13.45 -24.79
C ASP A 109 20.84 14.58 -23.84
N ASP A 110 20.73 15.84 -24.26
CA ASP A 110 20.93 17.01 -23.38
C ASP A 110 19.87 17.11 -22.28
N SER A 111 18.67 16.60 -22.52
CA SER A 111 17.61 16.56 -21.51
C SER A 111 18.00 15.67 -20.33
N LEU A 112 18.60 14.51 -20.61
CA LEU A 112 19.08 13.56 -19.60
C LEU A 112 20.32 14.08 -18.85
N ALA A 113 21.23 14.81 -19.51
CA ALA A 113 22.42 15.39 -18.86
C ALA A 113 22.10 16.42 -17.77
N ARG A 114 20.91 17.03 -17.80
CA ARG A 114 20.44 17.90 -16.71
C ARG A 114 20.26 17.14 -15.39
N PHE A 115 20.23 15.81 -15.44
CA PHE A 115 20.08 14.92 -14.29
C PHE A 115 21.27 13.97 -14.16
N PRO A 116 22.45 14.44 -13.72
CA PRO A 116 23.67 13.63 -13.66
C PRO A 116 23.52 12.34 -12.85
N LEU A 117 22.76 12.36 -11.75
CA LEU A 117 22.50 11.18 -10.93
C LEU A 117 21.72 10.10 -11.68
N ILE A 118 20.84 10.47 -12.62
CA ILE A 118 20.06 9.54 -13.44
C ILE A 118 20.89 9.08 -14.65
N GLU A 119 21.57 10.01 -15.32
CA GLU A 119 22.45 9.74 -16.46
C GLU A 119 23.54 8.70 -16.12
N ASN A 120 24.02 8.71 -14.87
CA ASN A 120 25.06 7.81 -14.35
C ASN A 120 24.66 6.32 -14.27
N TRP A 121 23.37 5.97 -14.39
CA TRP A 121 22.95 4.56 -14.37
C TRP A 121 21.96 4.21 -15.48
N MET A 122 21.21 5.17 -16.02
CA MET A 122 20.06 4.89 -16.90
C MET A 122 20.44 4.09 -18.16
N PRO A 123 19.92 2.85 -18.33
CA PRO A 123 20.18 2.02 -19.50
C PRO A 123 19.34 2.40 -20.72
N LEU A 124 18.26 3.16 -20.51
CA LEU A 124 17.32 3.54 -21.56
C LEU A 124 17.68 4.91 -22.13
N ARG A 125 18.35 4.95 -23.28
CA ARG A 125 18.62 6.21 -24.00
C ARG A 125 17.35 6.79 -24.64
N PRO A 126 17.25 8.12 -24.84
CA PRO A 126 16.15 8.75 -25.56
C PRO A 126 15.77 8.05 -26.88
N LYS A 127 16.77 7.68 -27.70
CA LYS A 127 16.55 6.94 -28.95
C LYS A 127 15.91 5.56 -28.73
N LYS A 128 16.36 4.82 -27.72
CA LYS A 128 15.83 3.49 -27.39
C LYS A 128 14.43 3.57 -26.80
N LEU A 129 14.18 4.54 -25.91
CA LEU A 129 12.84 4.83 -25.37
C LEU A 129 11.82 5.09 -26.48
N ARG A 130 12.17 5.97 -27.44
CA ARG A 130 11.33 6.25 -28.62
C ARG A 130 11.09 4.99 -29.47
N SER A 131 12.12 4.18 -29.70
CA SER A 131 11.99 2.95 -30.50
C SER A 131 11.11 1.88 -29.86
N LEU A 132 10.98 1.89 -28.52
CA LEU A 132 10.18 0.92 -27.78
C LEU A 132 8.69 1.31 -27.73
N GLY A 133 8.32 2.53 -28.14
CA GLY A 133 6.92 2.98 -28.16
C GLY A 133 6.23 2.92 -26.80
N ILE A 134 6.99 3.13 -25.72
CA ILE A 134 6.51 2.95 -24.34
C ILE A 134 5.52 4.08 -24.02
N ASP A 135 4.35 3.69 -23.51
CA ASP A 135 3.36 4.60 -22.95
C ASP A 135 3.42 4.52 -21.41
N PRO A 136 4.06 5.50 -20.73
CA PRO A 136 4.23 5.48 -19.27
C PRO A 136 2.90 5.58 -18.52
N SER A 137 1.83 6.05 -19.18
CA SER A 137 0.49 6.14 -18.58
C SER A 137 -0.17 4.76 -18.41
N LYS A 138 0.42 3.71 -18.99
CA LYS A 138 0.00 2.30 -18.88
C LYS A 138 0.93 1.47 -17.98
N GLY A 139 1.64 2.13 -17.08
CA GLY A 139 2.59 1.51 -16.15
C GLY A 139 3.96 1.17 -16.77
N ALA A 140 4.74 0.34 -16.07
CA ALA A 140 6.13 0.07 -16.44
C ALA A 140 6.31 -0.84 -17.66
N GLY A 141 5.26 -1.50 -18.16
CA GLY A 141 5.36 -2.41 -19.32
C GLY A 141 6.38 -3.56 -19.12
N GLN A 142 6.58 -3.99 -17.87
CA GLN A 142 7.63 -4.93 -17.44
C GLN A 142 9.08 -4.43 -17.65
N ILE A 143 9.29 -3.13 -17.85
CA ILE A 143 10.62 -2.52 -18.00
C ILE A 143 11.10 -1.97 -16.65
N ARG A 144 12.08 -2.66 -16.06
CA ARG A 144 12.58 -2.38 -14.69
C ARG A 144 13.16 -0.98 -14.52
N ALA A 145 13.91 -0.50 -15.50
CA ALA A 145 14.58 0.80 -15.42
C ALA A 145 13.62 2.00 -15.32
N LEU A 146 12.38 1.88 -15.83
CA LEU A 146 11.36 2.93 -15.69
C LEU A 146 10.87 3.06 -14.24
N ALA A 147 10.74 1.93 -13.53
CA ALA A 147 10.37 1.94 -12.13
C ALA A 147 11.45 2.59 -11.26
N ARG A 148 12.73 2.33 -11.58
CA ARG A 148 13.83 3.04 -10.93
C ARG A 148 13.81 4.55 -11.24
N LEU A 149 13.58 4.92 -12.50
CA LEU A 149 13.46 6.33 -12.90
C LEU A 149 12.33 7.04 -12.13
N TYR A 150 11.20 6.36 -11.95
CA TYR A 150 10.09 6.86 -11.15
C TYR A 150 10.45 7.14 -9.70
N LEU A 151 11.25 6.28 -9.06
CA LEU A 151 11.72 6.54 -7.71
C LEU A 151 12.62 7.79 -7.63
N PHE A 152 13.47 8.01 -8.64
CA PHE A 152 14.30 9.22 -8.72
C PHE A 152 13.44 10.45 -8.94
N ASP A 153 12.48 10.39 -9.87
CA ASP A 153 11.54 11.48 -10.16
C ASP A 153 10.69 11.87 -8.93
N LYS A 154 10.23 10.87 -8.17
CA LYS A 154 9.38 11.07 -6.98
C LYS A 154 10.15 11.01 -5.66
N TYR A 155 11.48 11.06 -5.67
CA TYR A 155 12.33 10.84 -4.49
C TYR A 155 11.93 11.70 -3.29
N ALA A 156 11.69 13.01 -3.50
CA ALA A 156 11.35 13.92 -2.40
C ALA A 156 10.04 13.51 -1.69
N LYS A 157 9.01 13.15 -2.47
CA LYS A 157 7.72 12.67 -1.94
C LYS A 157 7.87 11.32 -1.26
N LEU A 158 8.60 10.38 -1.87
CA LEU A 158 8.84 9.05 -1.32
C LEU A 158 9.57 9.13 0.02
N ARG A 159 10.67 9.89 0.08
CA ARG A 159 11.41 10.17 1.32
C ARG A 159 10.49 10.77 2.37
N GLY A 160 9.70 11.78 1.99
CA GLY A 160 8.74 12.44 2.89
C GLY A 160 7.70 11.48 3.46
N ARG A 161 7.15 10.57 2.64
CA ARG A 161 6.16 9.56 3.08
C ARG A 161 6.77 8.50 3.99
N ILE A 162 7.97 7.98 3.69
CA ILE A 162 8.67 7.03 4.56
C ILE A 162 8.96 7.70 5.91
N LYS A 163 9.51 8.92 5.89
CA LYS A 163 9.77 9.71 7.09
C LYS A 163 8.49 9.96 7.89
N GLY A 164 7.41 10.40 7.23
CA GLY A 164 6.12 10.64 7.87
C GLY A 164 5.55 9.39 8.53
N ALA A 165 5.64 8.24 7.86
CA ALA A 165 5.18 6.97 8.40
C ALA A 165 6.02 6.51 9.61
N LEU A 166 7.35 6.63 9.55
CA LEU A 166 8.23 6.32 10.69
C LEU A 166 7.99 7.27 11.86
N ASN A 167 7.82 8.56 11.62
CA ASN A 167 7.51 9.53 12.65
C ASN A 167 6.12 9.30 13.26
N ALA A 168 5.13 8.89 12.44
CA ALA A 168 3.82 8.50 12.94
C ALA A 168 3.91 7.24 13.84
N LEU A 169 4.79 6.29 13.54
CA LEU A 169 5.05 5.12 14.39
C LEU A 169 5.87 5.46 15.65
N GLY A 170 6.82 6.40 15.52
CA GLY A 170 7.82 6.70 16.55
C GLY A 170 7.56 7.92 17.42
N SER A 171 6.51 8.70 17.14
CA SER A 171 6.06 9.76 18.03
C SER A 171 5.70 9.20 19.41
N ASN A 172 6.66 9.27 20.32
CA ASN A 172 6.47 9.06 21.75
C ASN A 172 5.69 10.28 22.30
N ALA A 173 4.77 10.06 23.25
CA ALA A 173 4.14 11.05 24.12
C ALA A 173 2.74 11.59 23.75
N GLY A 174 1.76 10.69 23.71
CA GLY A 174 0.43 10.97 24.25
C GLY A 174 0.05 9.90 25.27
N ILE A 175 -0.68 10.27 26.33
CA ILE A 175 -1.36 9.30 27.21
C ILE A 175 -2.24 8.37 26.36
N GLU A 176 -2.91 8.94 25.36
CA GLU A 176 -3.80 8.28 24.40
C GLU A 176 -3.18 7.05 23.70
N ARG A 177 -1.92 7.10 23.27
CA ARG A 177 -1.31 5.97 22.56
C ARG A 177 -0.90 4.83 23.50
N LYS A 178 -0.52 5.15 24.75
CA LYS A 178 -0.32 4.13 25.79
C LYS A 178 -1.64 3.46 26.15
N GLU A 179 -2.70 4.25 26.25
CA GLU A 179 -4.07 3.76 26.42
C GLU A 179 -4.49 2.88 25.24
N ASP A 180 -4.17 3.24 24.00
CA ASP A 180 -4.44 2.41 22.82
C ASP A 180 -3.72 1.06 22.87
N TYR A 181 -2.42 1.04 23.20
CA TYR A 181 -1.68 -0.21 23.35
C TYR A 181 -2.27 -1.10 24.45
N GLN A 182 -2.60 -0.52 25.61
CA GLN A 182 -3.22 -1.23 26.72
C GLN A 182 -4.60 -1.75 26.35
N ARG A 183 -5.42 -0.93 25.68
CA ARG A 183 -6.74 -1.27 25.16
C ARG A 183 -6.67 -2.46 24.21
N LEU A 184 -5.69 -2.49 23.31
CA LEU A 184 -5.46 -3.58 22.36
C LEU A 184 -4.65 -4.76 22.95
N GLY A 185 -4.17 -4.67 24.19
CA GLY A 185 -3.38 -5.72 24.84
C GLY A 185 -1.98 -5.91 24.24
N LEU A 186 -1.41 -4.87 23.62
CA LEU A 186 -0.12 -4.91 22.94
C LEU A 186 1.02 -4.44 23.85
N GLN A 187 2.12 -5.20 23.86
CA GLN A 187 3.38 -4.80 24.51
C GLN A 187 4.39 -4.43 23.41
N VAL A 188 4.74 -3.15 23.33
CA VAL A 188 5.48 -2.57 22.18
C VAL A 188 6.83 -2.01 22.64
N ASP A 189 7.90 -2.39 21.96
CA ASP A 189 9.23 -1.77 22.02
C ASP A 189 9.32 -0.63 21.01
N THR A 190 9.17 0.61 21.48
CA THR A 190 9.25 1.81 20.63
C THR A 190 10.70 2.24 20.33
N SER A 191 11.71 1.53 20.83
CA SER A 191 13.12 1.82 20.54
C SER A 191 13.60 1.18 19.24
N LYS A 192 12.90 0.15 18.74
CA LYS A 192 13.27 -0.62 17.56
C LYS A 192 12.13 -0.68 16.55
N PHE A 193 12.42 -0.30 15.31
CA PHE A 193 11.44 -0.30 14.23
C PHE A 193 11.70 -1.43 13.25
N ARG A 194 10.64 -1.88 12.57
CA ARG A 194 10.75 -2.80 11.46
C ARG A 194 10.21 -2.16 10.19
N ILE A 195 10.88 -2.39 9.07
CA ILE A 195 10.39 -2.03 7.75
C ILE A 195 10.38 -3.30 6.91
N VAL A 196 9.24 -3.63 6.32
CA VAL A 196 9.09 -4.81 5.45
C VAL A 196 8.74 -4.35 4.06
N VAL A 197 9.69 -4.50 3.13
CA VAL A 197 9.47 -4.24 1.71
C VAL A 197 8.90 -5.51 1.07
N ILE A 198 7.77 -5.40 0.38
CA ILE A 198 7.07 -6.51 -0.28
C ILE A 198 7.07 -6.24 -1.77
N ALA A 199 7.76 -7.09 -2.54
CA ALA A 199 7.93 -6.92 -3.97
C ALA A 199 7.95 -8.26 -4.72
N SER A 200 7.80 -8.21 -6.04
CA SER A 200 8.01 -9.35 -6.94
C SER A 200 9.18 -9.06 -7.88
N ASN A 201 9.99 -10.08 -8.19
CA ASN A 201 11.08 -9.97 -9.17
C ASN A 201 10.62 -10.21 -10.63
N ALA A 202 9.33 -10.53 -10.84
CA ALA A 202 8.74 -10.74 -12.16
C ALA A 202 8.33 -9.43 -12.87
N GLY A 203 7.66 -8.54 -12.14
CA GLY A 203 7.04 -7.33 -12.69
C GLY A 203 8.02 -6.19 -12.96
N GLY A 204 7.58 -5.14 -13.65
CA GLY A 204 8.41 -3.95 -13.89
C GLY A 204 8.63 -3.10 -12.63
N THR A 205 7.55 -2.79 -11.91
CA THR A 205 7.58 -1.95 -10.71
C THR A 205 8.37 -2.60 -9.58
N GLY A 206 7.96 -3.77 -9.08
CA GLY A 206 8.59 -4.44 -7.95
C GLY A 206 10.08 -4.75 -8.20
N ALA A 207 10.38 -5.40 -9.33
CA ALA A 207 11.73 -5.81 -9.68
C ALA A 207 12.67 -4.63 -9.95
N GLY A 208 12.12 -3.48 -10.37
CA GLY A 208 12.89 -2.28 -10.67
C GLY A 208 13.03 -1.29 -9.51
N SER A 209 12.26 -1.45 -8.43
CA SER A 209 12.24 -0.52 -7.29
C SER A 209 12.77 -1.11 -5.98
N ALA A 210 12.76 -2.43 -5.81
CA ALA A 210 13.04 -3.08 -4.53
C ALA A 210 14.38 -2.66 -3.89
N LEU A 211 15.49 -2.66 -4.64
CA LEU A 211 16.82 -2.33 -4.10
C LEU A 211 16.91 -0.87 -3.61
N ASP A 212 16.44 0.08 -4.44
CA ASP A 212 16.41 1.50 -4.08
C ASP A 212 15.47 1.76 -2.90
N LEU A 213 14.32 1.07 -2.82
CA LEU A 213 13.42 1.15 -1.66
C LEU A 213 14.10 0.67 -0.37
N GLY A 214 14.84 -0.45 -0.42
CA GLY A 214 15.60 -0.95 0.73
C GLY A 214 16.68 0.04 1.20
N TRP A 215 17.51 0.53 0.28
CA TRP A 215 18.53 1.53 0.61
C TRP A 215 17.94 2.84 1.13
N LEU A 216 16.87 3.34 0.52
CA LEU A 216 16.20 4.56 0.93
C LEU A 216 15.55 4.40 2.31
N ALA A 217 14.83 3.29 2.53
CA ALA A 217 14.22 2.98 3.82
C ALA A 217 15.27 2.93 4.93
N LYS A 218 16.39 2.23 4.71
CA LYS A 218 17.52 2.22 5.66
C LYS A 218 18.09 3.61 5.89
N ALA A 219 18.28 4.39 4.83
CA ALA A 219 18.86 5.73 4.95
C ALA A 219 17.96 6.71 5.72
N VAL A 220 16.65 6.65 5.51
CA VAL A 220 15.66 7.44 6.27
C VAL A 220 15.59 6.94 7.72
N ALA A 221 15.47 5.62 7.94
CA ALA A 221 15.35 5.05 9.27
C ALA A 221 16.54 5.40 10.17
N ARG A 222 17.77 5.38 9.64
CA ARG A 222 18.99 5.80 10.38
C ARG A 222 18.96 7.24 10.88
N GLN A 223 18.14 8.12 10.29
CA GLN A 223 17.99 9.51 10.73
C GLN A 223 16.81 9.71 11.67
N GLU A 224 15.72 8.95 11.49
CA GLU A 224 14.46 9.19 12.21
C GLU A 224 14.30 8.31 13.46
N VAL A 225 14.93 7.13 13.51
CA VAL A 225 14.77 6.17 14.61
C VAL A 225 16.10 5.65 15.15
N ALA A 226 16.10 5.22 16.42
CA ALA A 226 17.32 4.79 17.11
C ALA A 226 17.90 3.46 16.56
N ASP A 227 17.03 2.48 16.31
CA ASP A 227 17.39 1.19 15.73
C ASP A 227 16.27 0.72 14.79
N SER A 228 16.65 0.07 13.69
CA SER A 228 15.71 -0.37 12.66
C SER A 228 16.19 -1.62 11.95
N GLN A 229 15.25 -2.51 11.64
CA GLN A 229 15.47 -3.67 10.77
C GLN A 229 14.68 -3.51 9.48
N VAL A 230 15.32 -3.68 8.32
CA VAL A 230 14.71 -3.56 6.99
C VAL A 230 14.78 -4.90 6.27
N ASP A 231 13.64 -5.58 6.15
CA ASP A 231 13.51 -6.89 5.52
C ASP A 231 12.87 -6.77 4.12
N LEU A 232 13.20 -7.70 3.23
CA LEU A 232 12.56 -7.88 1.93
C LEU A 232 11.80 -9.20 1.89
N VAL A 233 10.53 -9.18 1.47
CA VAL A 233 9.79 -10.36 1.02
C VAL A 233 9.69 -10.28 -0.51
N MET A 234 10.41 -11.19 -1.19
CA MET A 234 10.53 -11.21 -2.64
C MET A 234 9.80 -12.42 -3.23
N PHE A 235 8.75 -12.14 -4.01
CA PHE A 235 8.02 -13.15 -4.75
C PHE A 235 8.76 -13.55 -6.03
N MET A 236 8.88 -14.86 -6.25
CA MET A 236 9.58 -15.50 -7.35
C MET A 236 8.72 -15.54 -8.64
N PRO A 237 9.31 -15.70 -9.84
CA PRO A 237 8.60 -15.47 -11.10
C PRO A 237 7.61 -16.58 -11.51
N SER A 238 7.68 -17.74 -10.87
CA SER A 238 6.88 -18.94 -11.15
C SER A 238 5.36 -18.69 -11.16
N GLY A 239 4.86 -17.91 -10.19
CA GLY A 239 3.42 -17.61 -10.10
C GLY A 239 2.91 -16.58 -11.12
N TYR A 240 3.79 -16.04 -11.96
CA TYR A 240 3.46 -15.04 -12.98
C TYR A 240 3.71 -15.56 -14.41
N ALA A 241 3.89 -16.86 -14.61
CA ALA A 241 4.22 -17.45 -15.91
C ALA A 241 3.20 -17.13 -17.03
N LYS A 242 1.95 -16.81 -16.68
CA LYS A 242 0.90 -16.39 -17.63
C LYS A 242 1.12 -14.97 -18.18
N ALA A 243 1.90 -14.13 -17.49
CA ALA A 243 2.19 -12.74 -17.84
C ALA A 243 3.54 -12.59 -18.56
N ASN A 244 3.62 -13.10 -19.80
CA ASN A 244 4.83 -13.13 -20.62
C ASN A 244 6.02 -13.79 -19.89
N LYS A 245 6.06 -15.12 -19.94
CA LYS A 245 7.05 -15.95 -19.25
C LYS A 245 8.50 -15.51 -19.47
N GLU A 246 8.93 -15.32 -20.73
CA GLU A 246 10.33 -14.97 -21.04
C GLU A 246 10.74 -13.67 -20.38
N ARG A 247 9.90 -12.63 -20.45
CA ARG A 247 10.21 -11.32 -19.87
C ARG A 247 10.21 -11.34 -18.35
N THR A 248 9.22 -12.00 -17.76
CA THR A 248 9.10 -12.19 -16.32
C THR A 248 10.31 -12.92 -15.73
N GLU A 249 10.75 -14.00 -16.38
CA GLU A 249 11.93 -14.76 -15.94
C GLU A 249 13.23 -13.99 -16.17
N ALA A 250 13.35 -13.25 -17.28
CA ALA A 250 14.51 -12.41 -17.56
C ALA A 250 14.67 -11.28 -16.53
N ASN A 251 13.56 -10.61 -16.17
CA ASN A 251 13.52 -9.62 -15.10
C ASN A 251 13.94 -10.20 -13.76
N ALA A 252 13.43 -11.40 -13.43
CA ALA A 252 13.79 -12.08 -12.20
C ALA A 252 15.28 -12.38 -12.16
N TYR A 253 15.85 -12.95 -13.23
CA TYR A 253 17.27 -13.25 -13.27
C TYR A 253 18.15 -12.00 -13.12
N ALA A 254 17.84 -10.91 -13.83
CA ALA A 254 18.56 -9.64 -13.72
C ALA A 254 18.46 -9.03 -12.31
N THR A 255 17.28 -9.13 -11.67
CA THR A 255 17.07 -8.71 -10.28
C THR A 255 17.92 -9.51 -9.32
N MET A 256 18.01 -10.83 -9.52
CA MET A 256 18.82 -11.72 -8.67
C MET A 256 20.32 -11.45 -8.82
N MET A 257 20.79 -11.14 -10.04
CA MET A 257 22.19 -10.71 -10.26
C MET A 257 22.53 -9.43 -9.48
N GLU A 258 21.63 -8.44 -9.54
CA GLU A 258 21.78 -7.16 -8.85
C GLU A 258 21.70 -7.33 -7.33
N LEU A 259 20.73 -8.12 -6.85
CA LEU A 259 20.54 -8.42 -5.43
C LEU A 259 21.73 -9.19 -4.85
N GLU A 260 22.24 -10.21 -5.56
CA GLU A 260 23.43 -10.95 -5.14
C GLU A 260 24.66 -10.04 -5.02
N THR A 261 24.82 -9.12 -5.98
CA THR A 261 25.90 -8.15 -5.97
C THR A 261 25.74 -7.16 -4.81
N ALA A 262 24.53 -6.62 -4.61
CA ALA A 262 24.22 -5.61 -3.60
C ALA A 262 24.26 -6.14 -2.15
N MET A 263 23.82 -7.38 -1.93
CA MET A 263 23.85 -8.00 -0.59
C MET A 263 25.28 -8.44 -0.19
N ARG A 264 26.18 -8.58 -1.17
CA ARG A 264 27.59 -8.94 -0.95
C ARG A 264 28.50 -7.72 -0.83
N ASP A 265 28.28 -6.69 -1.64
CA ASP A 265 29.11 -5.48 -1.66
C ASP A 265 28.69 -4.48 -0.56
N MET A 266 29.35 -4.56 0.59
CA MET A 266 29.11 -3.67 1.72
C MET A 266 29.56 -2.21 1.49
N ASN A 267 30.18 -1.90 0.35
CA ASN A 267 30.64 -0.56 -0.01
C ASN A 267 29.73 0.16 -1.01
N ALA A 268 28.64 -0.48 -1.46
CA ALA A 268 27.68 0.14 -2.37
C ALA A 268 27.14 1.46 -1.81
N GLN A 269 27.10 2.50 -2.65
CA GLN A 269 26.51 3.80 -2.32
C GLN A 269 25.57 4.27 -3.42
N VAL A 270 24.41 4.79 -3.03
CA VAL A 270 23.42 5.38 -3.94
C VAL A 270 22.98 6.74 -3.42
N ARG A 271 22.78 7.67 -4.34
CA ARG A 271 22.23 9.02 -4.13
C ARG A 271 21.09 9.24 -5.11
N TRP A 272 20.09 10.00 -4.69
CA TRP A 272 18.85 10.20 -5.47
C TRP A 272 18.61 11.66 -5.85
N ALA A 273 19.13 12.64 -5.12
CA ALA A 273 19.01 14.07 -5.44
C ALA A 273 20.12 14.91 -4.80
N ASP A 274 20.73 15.87 -5.50
CA ASP A 274 21.73 16.79 -4.91
C ASP A 274 21.14 18.21 -4.71
N PRO A 275 21.53 18.96 -3.66
CA PRO A 275 22.51 18.63 -2.61
C PRO A 275 21.93 17.85 -1.41
N ASP A 276 20.60 17.75 -1.30
CA ASP A 276 19.90 17.22 -0.11
C ASP A 276 19.80 15.67 -0.08
N SER A 277 20.73 14.94 -0.72
CA SER A 277 20.66 13.48 -0.82
C SER A 277 20.94 12.82 0.52
N LEU A 278 20.03 11.95 0.93
CA LEU A 278 20.41 10.82 1.75
C LEU A 278 21.31 9.89 0.94
N THR A 279 22.29 9.27 1.59
CA THR A 279 23.17 8.28 0.96
C THR A 279 22.79 6.89 1.45
N GLY A 280 22.28 6.05 0.54
CA GLY A 280 22.18 4.61 0.79
C GLY A 280 23.58 4.02 0.92
N ARG A 281 23.82 3.16 1.91
CA ARG A 281 25.14 2.53 2.15
C ARG A 281 25.01 1.07 2.54
N GLY A 282 25.87 0.22 1.98
CA GLY A 282 25.98 -1.20 2.31
C GLY A 282 24.83 -2.02 1.75
N ALA A 283 24.51 -3.16 2.37
CA ALA A 283 23.43 -4.03 1.93
C ALA A 283 22.04 -3.34 2.07
N PRO A 284 21.17 -3.40 1.05
CA PRO A 284 19.85 -2.75 1.09
C PRO A 284 18.90 -3.35 2.13
N PHE A 285 19.10 -4.62 2.51
CA PHE A 285 18.24 -5.35 3.45
C PHE A 285 19.07 -6.03 4.54
N ASP A 286 18.46 -6.26 5.69
CA ASP A 286 19.01 -7.06 6.79
C ASP A 286 18.64 -8.54 6.65
N ASP A 287 17.49 -8.82 6.02
CA ASP A 287 17.05 -10.16 5.66
C ASP A 287 16.26 -10.13 4.34
N VAL A 288 16.31 -11.23 3.60
CA VAL A 288 15.60 -11.38 2.34
C VAL A 288 14.93 -12.74 2.30
N TYR A 289 13.60 -12.74 2.28
CA TYR A 289 12.77 -13.93 2.20
C TYR A 289 12.32 -14.18 0.77
N PHE A 290 12.69 -15.33 0.21
CA PHE A 290 12.15 -15.79 -1.07
C PHE A 290 10.84 -16.54 -0.85
N VAL A 291 9.87 -16.21 -1.71
CA VAL A 291 8.55 -16.83 -1.69
C VAL A 291 8.14 -17.23 -3.11
N ASP A 292 7.93 -18.52 -3.32
CA ASP A 292 7.64 -19.18 -4.60
C ASP A 292 6.24 -19.83 -4.55
N THR A 293 5.72 -20.32 -5.66
CA THR A 293 4.47 -21.09 -5.73
C THR A 293 4.67 -22.59 -5.48
N ALA A 294 5.89 -23.00 -5.14
CA ALA A 294 6.20 -24.36 -4.69
C ALA A 294 7.09 -24.33 -3.44
N ASN A 295 6.93 -25.34 -2.59
CA ASN A 295 7.65 -25.45 -1.33
C ASN A 295 8.62 -26.65 -1.29
N LEU A 296 9.41 -26.73 -0.21
CA LEU A 296 10.41 -27.79 -0.03
C LEU A 296 9.83 -29.20 0.12
N ALA A 297 8.56 -29.34 0.46
CA ALA A 297 7.85 -30.62 0.51
C ALA A 297 7.27 -31.04 -0.85
N ASN A 298 7.63 -30.35 -1.94
CA ASN A 298 7.09 -30.53 -3.29
C ASN A 298 5.58 -30.25 -3.40
N LYS A 299 4.96 -29.53 -2.45
CA LYS A 299 3.64 -28.93 -2.68
C LYS A 299 3.79 -27.73 -3.61
N ALA A 300 2.80 -27.52 -4.47
CA ALA A 300 2.74 -26.39 -5.36
C ALA A 300 1.30 -25.91 -5.53
N THR A 301 1.12 -24.61 -5.79
CA THR A 301 -0.18 -24.00 -6.12
C THR A 301 -0.15 -23.40 -7.53
N GLN A 302 -1.31 -23.39 -8.18
CA GLN A 302 -1.53 -22.73 -9.47
C GLN A 302 -2.07 -21.31 -9.32
N ASP A 303 -2.54 -20.94 -8.11
CA ASP A 303 -3.01 -19.60 -7.79
C ASP A 303 -2.04 -18.93 -6.82
N ILE A 304 -1.39 -17.86 -7.29
CA ILE A 304 -0.48 -17.08 -6.46
C ILE A 304 -1.17 -16.38 -5.28
N LYS A 305 -2.51 -16.20 -5.34
CA LYS A 305 -3.29 -15.61 -4.24
C LYS A 305 -3.18 -16.43 -2.96
N ASP A 306 -3.01 -17.76 -3.04
CA ASP A 306 -2.75 -18.64 -1.90
C ASP A 306 -1.49 -18.22 -1.14
N VAL A 307 -0.46 -17.87 -1.89
CA VAL A 307 0.84 -17.45 -1.37
C VAL A 307 0.76 -16.03 -0.82
N TYR A 308 0.00 -15.13 -1.46
CA TYR A 308 -0.28 -13.80 -0.90
C TYR A 308 -0.98 -13.90 0.47
N GLN A 309 -1.95 -14.81 0.60
CA GLN A 309 -2.63 -15.06 1.86
C GLN A 309 -1.68 -15.60 2.92
N MET A 310 -0.84 -16.59 2.57
CA MET A 310 0.16 -17.14 3.49
C MET A 310 1.14 -16.08 4.01
N VAL A 311 1.65 -15.23 3.12
CA VAL A 311 2.59 -14.15 3.50
C VAL A 311 1.88 -13.12 4.38
N ALA A 312 0.67 -12.71 4.01
CA ALA A 312 -0.11 -11.77 4.81
C ALA A 312 -0.40 -12.33 6.21
N ASP A 313 -0.80 -13.60 6.32
CA ASP A 313 -1.04 -14.27 7.59
C ASP A 313 0.25 -14.35 8.42
N THR A 314 1.37 -14.71 7.81
CA THR A 314 2.68 -14.78 8.48
C THR A 314 3.14 -13.43 9.04
N LEU A 315 2.90 -12.34 8.31
CA LEU A 315 3.23 -10.98 8.75
C LEU A 315 2.21 -10.46 9.78
N PHE A 316 0.95 -10.88 9.69
CA PHE A 316 -0.08 -10.53 10.66
C PHE A 316 0.12 -11.23 12.02
N GLU A 317 0.56 -12.49 12.03
CA GLU A 317 0.87 -13.24 13.27
C GLU A 317 1.95 -12.56 14.12
N ASP A 318 2.77 -11.67 13.54
CA ASP A 318 3.73 -10.86 14.31
C ASP A 318 3.02 -9.88 15.27
N PHE A 319 1.74 -9.57 15.05
CA PHE A 319 0.92 -8.71 15.91
C PHE A 319 -0.06 -9.47 16.80
N ALA A 320 -0.66 -10.55 16.28
CA ALA A 320 -1.85 -11.17 16.87
C ALA A 320 -1.59 -11.96 18.16
N SER A 321 -0.46 -12.65 18.26
CA SER A 321 -0.08 -13.42 19.46
C SER A 321 1.27 -12.95 19.99
N ALA A 322 1.26 -12.38 21.19
CA ALA A 322 2.48 -11.95 21.86
C ALA A 322 3.48 -13.11 22.01
N ASP A 323 3.03 -14.29 22.46
CA ASP A 323 3.93 -15.44 22.69
C ASP A 323 4.47 -16.03 21.40
N PHE A 324 3.61 -16.19 20.37
CA PHE A 324 4.02 -16.70 19.06
C PHE A 324 4.98 -15.74 18.36
N ALA A 325 4.65 -14.45 18.35
CA ALA A 325 5.50 -13.41 17.77
C ALA A 325 6.83 -13.27 18.54
N ASN A 326 6.82 -13.34 19.88
CA ASN A 326 8.03 -13.30 20.71
C ASN A 326 8.96 -14.46 20.34
N ARG A 327 8.40 -15.68 20.21
CA ARG A 327 9.16 -16.88 19.86
C ARG A 327 9.80 -16.77 18.48
N LYS A 328 9.02 -16.36 17.47
CA LYS A 328 9.50 -16.15 16.10
C LYS A 328 10.65 -15.14 16.07
N ARG A 329 10.55 -14.05 16.82
CA ARG A 329 11.58 -12.99 16.88
C ARG A 329 12.84 -13.40 17.62
N SER A 330 12.74 -14.08 18.75
CA SER A 330 13.90 -14.61 19.48
C SER A 330 14.72 -15.57 18.61
N VAL A 331 14.01 -16.41 17.85
CA VAL A 331 14.62 -17.36 16.94
C VAL A 331 15.30 -16.66 15.76
N ALA A 332 14.66 -15.67 15.14
CA ALA A 332 15.26 -14.93 14.03
C ALA A 332 16.64 -14.33 14.40
N VAL A 333 16.81 -13.86 15.65
CA VAL A 333 18.12 -13.39 16.17
C VAL A 333 19.15 -14.52 16.21
N ASN A 334 18.77 -15.70 16.71
CA ASN A 334 19.66 -16.86 16.73
C ASN A 334 20.01 -17.35 15.32
N GLN A 335 19.08 -17.24 14.38
CA GLN A 335 19.27 -17.68 13.00
C GLN A 335 20.24 -16.79 12.20
N GLN A 336 20.53 -15.57 12.65
CA GLN A 336 21.49 -14.69 12.00
C GLN A 336 22.89 -15.30 11.89
N GLN A 337 23.28 -16.17 12.82
CA GLN A 337 24.58 -16.86 12.76
C GLN A 337 24.75 -17.69 11.47
N HIS A 338 23.68 -18.27 10.95
CA HIS A 338 23.72 -19.09 9.73
C HIS A 338 23.88 -18.25 8.46
N LYS A 339 23.66 -16.93 8.57
CA LYS A 339 23.80 -15.95 7.49
C LYS A 339 25.18 -15.28 7.46
N LEU A 340 26.03 -15.56 8.45
CA LEU A 340 27.38 -15.00 8.55
C LEU A 340 28.36 -15.65 7.57
N GLY A 341 29.11 -14.82 6.85
CA GLY A 341 30.12 -15.26 5.87
C GLY A 341 29.53 -15.75 4.55
N PRO A 342 30.36 -15.98 3.52
CA PRO A 342 29.89 -16.45 2.23
C PRO A 342 29.66 -17.97 2.17
N PHE A 343 28.89 -18.42 1.18
CA PHE A 343 28.85 -19.80 0.71
C PHE A 343 29.87 -19.99 -0.41
N ASN A 344 30.73 -21.00 -0.27
CA ASN A 344 31.79 -21.29 -1.23
C ASN A 344 31.61 -22.69 -1.84
N PRO A 345 31.08 -22.82 -3.08
CA PRO A 345 30.93 -24.13 -3.71
C PRO A 345 32.31 -24.75 -4.00
N LYS A 346 32.36 -26.09 -4.05
CA LYS A 346 33.60 -26.84 -4.28
C LYS A 346 34.16 -26.53 -5.66
N VAL A 347 35.48 -26.36 -5.74
CA VAL A 347 36.23 -26.25 -6.99
C VAL A 347 37.29 -27.36 -7.07
N PRO A 348 37.67 -27.84 -8.27
CA PRO A 348 38.70 -28.87 -8.40
C PRO A 348 40.07 -28.39 -7.91
N GLU A 349 40.50 -28.87 -6.73
CA GLU A 349 41.77 -28.46 -6.10
C GLU A 349 42.99 -28.73 -7.00
N GLN A 350 42.96 -29.78 -7.81
CA GLN A 350 44.05 -30.12 -8.75
C GLN A 350 44.35 -28.99 -9.73
N ARG A 351 43.32 -28.28 -10.19
CA ARG A 351 43.46 -27.21 -11.20
C ARG A 351 43.47 -25.83 -10.57
N PHE A 352 42.67 -25.61 -9.53
CA PHE A 352 42.42 -24.29 -8.95
C PHE A 352 43.04 -24.10 -7.56
N GLY A 353 43.74 -25.10 -7.02
CA GLY A 353 44.38 -25.02 -5.71
C GLY A 353 43.36 -24.65 -4.62
N ALA A 354 43.72 -23.67 -3.78
CA ALA A 354 42.86 -23.15 -2.71
C ALA A 354 41.90 -22.03 -3.15
N MET A 355 41.68 -21.86 -4.47
CA MET A 355 40.68 -20.90 -4.97
C MET A 355 39.30 -21.20 -4.41
N ARG A 356 38.51 -20.16 -4.18
CA ARG A 356 37.10 -20.30 -3.79
C ARG A 356 36.23 -19.42 -4.67
N LEU A 357 35.16 -20.00 -5.21
CA LEU A 357 34.00 -19.21 -5.63
C LEU A 357 33.24 -18.81 -4.37
N SER A 358 32.51 -17.71 -4.41
CA SER A 358 31.92 -17.14 -3.22
C SER A 358 30.61 -16.45 -3.54
N TYR A 359 29.56 -16.84 -2.82
CA TYR A 359 28.18 -16.39 -2.97
C TYR A 359 27.62 -15.98 -1.62
N SER A 360 26.62 -15.10 -1.59
CA SER A 360 25.91 -14.75 -0.36
C SER A 360 25.01 -15.91 0.09
N LYS A 361 24.91 -16.12 1.41
CA LYS A 361 23.96 -17.05 2.04
C LYS A 361 22.98 -16.33 2.98
N VAL A 362 22.83 -15.02 2.84
CA VAL A 362 21.99 -14.20 3.74
C VAL A 362 20.48 -14.37 3.51
N TYR A 363 20.08 -15.21 2.56
CA TYR A 363 18.69 -15.38 2.17
C TYR A 363 17.97 -16.40 3.05
N SER A 364 16.66 -16.25 3.15
CA SER A 364 15.76 -17.07 3.94
C SER A 364 14.52 -17.44 3.14
N ALA A 365 13.74 -18.38 3.64
CA ALA A 365 12.41 -18.70 3.16
C ALA A 365 11.54 -19.14 4.34
N PHE A 366 10.23 -18.94 4.24
CA PHE A 366 9.30 -19.41 5.25
C PHE A 366 8.05 -20.01 4.62
N GLY A 367 7.32 -20.77 5.41
CA GLY A 367 6.01 -21.28 5.08
C GLY A 367 5.12 -21.19 6.31
N ASN A 368 3.82 -21.09 6.05
CA ASN A 368 2.79 -21.04 7.07
C ASN A 368 1.60 -21.86 6.57
N ALA A 369 1.06 -22.71 7.42
CA ALA A 369 -0.20 -23.38 7.14
C ALA A 369 -1.12 -23.36 8.35
N VAL A 370 -2.42 -23.33 8.11
CA VAL A 370 -3.45 -23.20 9.14
C VAL A 370 -4.36 -24.41 9.14
N LEU A 371 -4.58 -25.02 10.31
CA LEU A 371 -5.74 -25.87 10.58
C LEU A 371 -6.82 -25.00 11.19
N ASP A 372 -8.02 -25.04 10.63
CA ASP A 372 -9.08 -24.14 11.07
C ASP A 372 -10.45 -24.83 10.99
N THR A 373 -11.24 -24.67 12.04
CA THR A 373 -12.63 -25.11 12.10
C THR A 373 -13.60 -24.12 11.45
N GLN A 374 -13.09 -23.00 10.93
CA GLN A 374 -13.86 -21.87 10.40
C GLN A 374 -14.80 -21.24 11.42
N GLN A 375 -14.52 -21.40 12.70
CA GLN A 375 -15.38 -20.89 13.76
C GLN A 375 -15.55 -19.37 13.65
N SER A 376 -14.45 -18.61 13.53
CA SER A 376 -14.50 -17.17 13.36
C SER A 376 -15.25 -16.74 12.10
N LEU A 377 -15.11 -17.47 10.99
CA LEU A 377 -15.85 -17.20 9.75
C LEU A 377 -17.35 -17.44 9.92
N ARG A 378 -17.74 -18.50 10.64
CA ARG A 378 -19.14 -18.80 10.96
C ARG A 378 -19.74 -17.75 11.90
N GLU A 379 -18.98 -17.29 12.89
CA GLU A 379 -19.37 -16.19 13.77
C GLU A 379 -19.61 -14.89 12.98
N ASP A 380 -18.75 -14.58 12.01
CA ASP A 380 -18.94 -13.46 11.10
C ASP A 380 -20.22 -13.61 10.26
N ILE A 381 -20.49 -14.79 9.69
CA ILE A 381 -21.75 -15.05 8.97
C ILE A 381 -22.95 -14.80 9.89
N ARG A 382 -22.93 -15.33 11.12
CA ARG A 382 -24.00 -15.12 12.11
C ARG A 382 -24.16 -13.65 12.49
N ALA A 383 -23.06 -12.89 12.58
CA ALA A 383 -23.13 -11.47 12.88
C ALA A 383 -23.74 -10.66 11.72
N TYR A 384 -23.47 -11.01 10.46
CA TYR A 384 -24.15 -10.41 9.30
C TYR A 384 -25.63 -10.77 9.25
N GLU A 385 -25.99 -12.03 9.54
CA GLU A 385 -27.38 -12.46 9.65
C GLU A 385 -28.12 -11.67 10.74
N LEU A 386 -27.50 -11.50 11.92
CA LEU A 386 -28.06 -10.69 13.01
C LEU A 386 -28.15 -9.20 12.64
N ALA A 387 -27.14 -8.62 11.97
CA ALA A 387 -27.20 -7.24 11.49
C ALA A 387 -28.34 -7.03 10.48
N GLY A 388 -28.57 -8.00 9.59
CA GLY A 388 -29.72 -8.00 8.68
C GLY A 388 -31.06 -8.01 9.44
N LEU A 389 -31.16 -8.78 10.52
CA LEU A 389 -32.35 -8.77 11.39
C LEU A 389 -32.52 -7.42 12.11
N MET A 390 -31.42 -6.80 12.58
CA MET A 390 -31.46 -5.47 13.21
C MET A 390 -31.97 -4.39 12.25
N VAL A 391 -31.53 -4.42 10.98
CA VAL A 391 -32.03 -3.51 9.93
C VAL A 391 -33.52 -3.75 9.66
N LYS A 392 -33.93 -5.01 9.51
CA LYS A 392 -35.35 -5.37 9.26
C LYS A 392 -36.27 -4.92 10.40
N ALA A 393 -35.83 -5.11 11.65
CA ALA A 393 -36.57 -4.71 12.84
C ALA A 393 -36.69 -3.19 12.98
N PHE A 394 -35.63 -2.43 12.67
CA PHE A 394 -35.65 -0.97 12.78
C PHE A 394 -36.63 -0.31 11.81
N PHE A 395 -36.58 -0.70 10.53
CA PHE A 395 -37.46 -0.11 9.50
C PHE A 395 -38.86 -0.74 9.44
N GLY A 396 -39.16 -1.69 10.33
CA GLY A 396 -40.46 -2.37 10.38
C GLY A 396 -40.78 -3.18 9.12
N LEU A 397 -39.75 -3.70 8.43
CA LEU A 397 -39.90 -4.55 7.23
C LEU A 397 -40.25 -6.00 7.59
N ALA A 398 -40.02 -6.40 8.85
CA ALA A 398 -40.47 -7.67 9.43
C ALA A 398 -40.77 -7.47 10.92
N GLY A 399 -41.72 -8.24 11.47
CA GLY A 399 -41.94 -8.32 12.91
C GLY A 399 -40.74 -8.93 13.65
N SER A 400 -40.67 -8.76 14.97
CA SER A 400 -39.57 -9.25 15.83
C SER A 400 -39.23 -10.74 15.64
N ASP A 401 -40.20 -11.52 15.19
CA ASP A 401 -40.12 -12.98 15.07
C ASP A 401 -40.16 -13.45 13.60
N GLY A 402 -39.99 -12.55 12.63
CA GLY A 402 -40.11 -12.86 11.20
C GLY A 402 -41.55 -12.85 10.66
N ALA A 403 -42.52 -12.37 11.44
CA ALA A 403 -43.90 -12.16 11.01
C ALA A 403 -44.02 -11.05 9.93
N PRO A 404 -45.05 -11.06 9.07
CA PRO A 404 -45.28 -10.00 8.09
C PRO A 404 -45.41 -8.62 8.75
N ALA A 405 -44.90 -7.59 8.07
CA ALA A 405 -44.93 -6.21 8.55
C ALA A 405 -46.37 -5.72 8.81
N ARG A 406 -46.57 -4.98 9.91
CA ARG A 406 -47.86 -4.40 10.27
C ARG A 406 -48.28 -3.34 9.26
N ARG A 407 -49.53 -3.41 8.79
CA ARG A 407 -50.17 -2.39 7.93
C ARG A 407 -51.16 -1.56 8.74
N ALA A 408 -51.44 -0.33 8.32
CA ALA A 408 -52.39 0.55 8.99
C ALA A 408 -53.82 0.04 8.83
N SER A 409 -54.63 0.18 9.88
CA SER A 409 -56.07 -0.09 9.86
C SER A 409 -56.88 1.14 9.43
N ASP A 410 -58.12 0.91 8.97
CA ASP A 410 -59.06 1.98 8.63
C ASP A 410 -59.26 2.96 9.80
N GLN A 411 -59.30 2.46 11.04
CA GLN A 411 -59.47 3.29 12.23
C GLN A 411 -58.28 4.22 12.46
N GLU A 412 -57.04 3.72 12.30
CA GLU A 412 -55.83 4.52 12.45
C GLU A 412 -55.70 5.58 11.35
N ARG A 413 -56.07 5.24 10.10
CA ARG A 413 -56.21 6.20 9.00
C ARG A 413 -57.18 7.31 9.38
N ASP A 414 -58.37 6.95 9.88
CA ASP A 414 -59.43 7.92 10.17
C ASP A 414 -59.07 8.84 11.33
N VAL A 415 -58.37 8.33 12.35
CA VAL A 415 -57.78 9.14 13.42
C VAL A 415 -56.74 10.10 12.85
N PHE A 416 -55.80 9.61 12.03
CA PHE A 416 -54.77 10.45 11.42
C PHE A 416 -55.37 11.59 10.58
N MET A 417 -56.33 11.27 9.71
CA MET A 417 -56.98 12.27 8.85
C MET A 417 -57.70 13.34 9.69
N ARG A 418 -58.38 12.94 10.76
CA ARG A 418 -59.10 13.87 11.64
C ARG A 418 -58.16 14.78 12.44
N GLU A 419 -57.15 14.21 13.08
CA GLU A 419 -56.27 14.95 14.01
C GLU A 419 -55.17 15.75 13.29
N GLN A 420 -54.62 15.16 12.21
CA GLN A 420 -53.43 15.70 11.53
C GLN A 420 -53.77 16.47 10.26
N LEU A 421 -54.85 16.09 9.55
CA LEU A 421 -55.27 16.73 8.30
C LEU A 421 -56.53 17.59 8.42
N GLY A 422 -57.12 17.70 9.62
CA GLY A 422 -58.32 18.51 9.86
C GLY A 422 -59.59 17.93 9.23
N MET A 423 -59.58 16.65 8.83
CA MET A 423 -60.69 15.97 8.15
C MET A 423 -61.73 15.41 9.14
N GLY A 424 -62.03 16.17 10.20
CA GLY A 424 -63.11 15.83 11.11
C GLY A 424 -64.46 16.14 10.45
N GLU A 425 -65.39 15.19 10.48
CA GLU A 425 -66.76 15.40 9.99
C GLU A 425 -67.66 15.86 11.13
N HIS A 426 -68.54 16.82 10.85
CA HIS A 426 -69.58 17.26 11.77
C HIS A 426 -70.91 17.49 11.03
N PRO A 427 -72.06 17.25 11.67
CA PRO A 427 -73.35 17.54 11.07
C PRO A 427 -73.52 19.06 10.90
N PHE A 428 -74.02 19.49 9.75
CA PHE A 428 -74.45 20.85 9.47
C PHE A 428 -75.99 20.91 9.45
N THR A 429 -76.55 21.70 10.36
CA THR A 429 -78.01 21.83 10.57
C THR A 429 -78.49 23.28 10.60
N GLU A 430 -77.60 24.25 10.39
CA GLU A 430 -77.90 25.68 10.52
C GLU A 430 -78.35 26.24 9.16
N PHE A 431 -79.64 26.13 8.86
CA PHE A 431 -80.25 26.57 7.61
C PHE A 431 -81.11 27.84 7.77
N PRO A 432 -81.18 28.72 6.75
CA PRO A 432 -82.12 29.82 6.72
C PRO A 432 -83.57 29.33 6.58
N ASP A 433 -84.52 30.16 7.00
CA ASP A 433 -85.94 29.86 6.90
C ASP A 433 -86.46 30.15 5.47
N PHE A 434 -86.61 29.10 4.65
CA PHE A 434 -87.14 29.21 3.29
C PHE A 434 -88.62 28.85 3.19
N LYS A 435 -89.31 29.49 2.22
CA LYS A 435 -90.60 29.00 1.74
C LYS A 435 -90.44 27.57 1.20
N ARG A 436 -91.35 26.68 1.59
CA ARG A 436 -91.31 25.24 1.28
C ARG A 436 -91.10 25.00 -0.23
N GLY A 437 -90.03 24.29 -0.59
CA GLY A 437 -89.70 23.94 -1.98
C GLY A 437 -88.72 24.88 -2.70
N THR A 438 -88.10 25.85 -2.01
CA THR A 438 -87.19 26.83 -2.64
C THR A 438 -85.78 26.27 -2.89
N VAL A 439 -85.20 25.56 -1.91
CA VAL A 439 -83.90 24.86 -1.97
C VAL A 439 -83.95 23.61 -1.08
N ASP A 440 -83.09 22.62 -1.32
CA ASP A 440 -82.94 21.45 -0.46
C ASP A 440 -82.18 21.76 0.85
N LEU A 441 -82.90 21.71 1.97
CA LEU A 441 -82.40 21.96 3.33
C LEU A 441 -82.16 20.68 4.14
N ALA A 442 -81.98 19.52 3.50
CA ALA A 442 -81.65 18.29 4.22
C ALA A 442 -80.31 18.41 4.98
N PRO A 443 -80.21 18.05 6.26
CA PRO A 443 -78.93 18.03 6.97
C PRO A 443 -77.85 17.23 6.23
N PHE A 444 -76.60 17.67 6.29
CA PHE A 444 -75.45 16.97 5.72
C PHE A 444 -74.23 17.06 6.63
N HIS A 445 -73.23 16.21 6.38
CA HIS A 445 -71.96 16.28 7.10
C HIS A 445 -71.01 17.20 6.37
N ASP A 446 -70.44 18.17 7.09
CA ASP A 446 -69.38 19.05 6.60
C ASP A 446 -68.06 18.75 7.28
N TYR A 447 -66.97 19.22 6.66
CA TYR A 447 -65.62 19.03 7.18
C TYR A 447 -65.18 20.22 8.03
N ALA A 448 -64.49 19.93 9.13
CA ALA A 448 -63.94 20.94 10.03
C ALA A 448 -63.02 21.95 9.32
N LEU A 449 -62.41 21.58 8.19
CA LEU A 449 -61.63 22.49 7.32
C LEU A 449 -62.43 23.73 6.90
N THR A 450 -63.72 23.60 6.58
CA THR A 450 -64.58 24.74 6.22
C THR A 450 -64.64 25.75 7.36
N GLY A 451 -64.84 25.27 8.59
CA GLY A 451 -64.86 26.10 9.79
C GLY A 451 -63.51 26.73 10.12
N MET A 452 -62.41 25.97 9.99
CA MET A 452 -61.05 26.47 10.22
C MET A 452 -60.69 27.63 9.29
N LEU A 453 -61.16 27.61 8.04
CA LEU A 453 -60.94 28.69 7.07
C LEU A 453 -61.76 29.96 7.37
N LEU A 454 -62.84 29.82 8.13
CA LEU A 454 -63.71 30.92 8.55
C LEU A 454 -63.27 31.59 9.87
N GLN A 455 -62.18 31.11 10.48
CA GLN A 455 -61.57 31.73 11.65
C GLN A 455 -60.46 32.71 11.22
N ASP A 456 -60.39 33.87 11.88
CA ASP A 456 -59.27 34.80 11.75
C ASP A 456 -58.08 34.38 12.65
N LYS A 457 -56.95 35.08 12.58
CA LYS A 457 -55.72 34.78 13.36
C LYS A 457 -55.94 34.71 14.88
N ASP A 458 -56.93 35.45 15.39
CA ASP A 458 -57.34 35.47 16.79
C ASP A 458 -58.50 34.50 17.12
N GLU A 459 -58.74 33.49 16.26
CA GLU A 459 -59.85 32.51 16.36
C GLU A 459 -61.25 33.13 16.30
N ARG A 460 -61.36 34.39 15.85
CA ARG A 460 -62.64 35.08 15.69
C ARG A 460 -63.35 34.65 14.41
N SER A 461 -64.65 34.38 14.50
CA SER A 461 -65.46 33.96 13.35
C SER A 461 -65.67 35.10 12.34
N LEU A 462 -65.30 34.85 11.08
CA LEU A 462 -65.62 35.75 9.96
C LEU A 462 -67.14 35.85 9.73
N LEU A 463 -67.89 34.79 10.05
CA LEU A 463 -69.36 34.80 9.95
C LEU A 463 -69.96 35.79 10.97
N GLU A 464 -69.58 35.69 12.24
CA GLU A 464 -70.07 36.59 13.30
C GLU A 464 -69.71 38.05 13.02
N ARG A 465 -68.53 38.28 12.43
CA ARG A 465 -68.08 39.61 12.04
C ARG A 465 -68.97 40.22 10.96
N VAL A 466 -69.33 39.44 9.94
CA VAL A 466 -70.22 39.89 8.87
C VAL A 466 -71.64 40.09 9.40
N GLU A 467 -72.17 39.14 10.17
CA GLU A 467 -73.49 39.24 10.80
C GLU A 467 -73.59 40.48 11.70
N SER A 468 -72.61 40.73 12.57
CA SER A 468 -72.56 41.91 13.44
C SER A 468 -72.50 43.21 12.66
N LYS A 469 -71.80 43.22 11.51
CA LYS A 469 -71.71 44.40 10.64
C LYS A 469 -73.02 44.68 9.93
N VAL A 470 -73.68 43.66 9.39
CA VAL A 470 -75.05 43.79 8.84
C VAL A 470 -75.99 44.29 9.93
N GLN A 471 -75.88 43.74 11.14
CA GLN A 471 -76.70 44.12 12.27
C GLN A 471 -76.57 45.61 12.58
N PHE A 472 -75.34 46.06 12.76
CA PHE A 472 -75.00 47.45 13.07
C PHE A 472 -75.46 48.43 11.98
N GLU A 473 -75.20 48.11 10.71
CA GLU A 473 -75.51 49.00 9.59
C GLU A 473 -77.03 49.13 9.34
N ILE A 474 -77.79 48.04 9.47
CA ILE A 474 -79.25 48.09 9.36
C ILE A 474 -79.88 48.83 10.55
N ASP A 475 -79.39 48.61 11.79
CA ASP A 475 -79.87 49.34 12.97
C ASP A 475 -79.58 50.84 12.85
N ARG A 476 -78.43 51.21 12.27
CA ARG A 476 -78.09 52.61 11.96
C ARG A 476 -79.07 53.22 10.97
N ILE A 477 -79.46 52.49 9.91
CA ILE A 477 -80.46 52.97 8.95
C ILE A 477 -81.82 53.19 9.63
N MET A 478 -82.26 52.24 10.46
CA MET A 478 -83.53 52.33 11.18
C MET A 478 -83.57 53.52 12.16
N ALA A 479 -82.44 53.86 12.77
CA ALA A 479 -82.34 54.98 13.71
C ALA A 479 -82.19 56.35 13.02
N ALA A 480 -81.58 56.40 11.83
CA ALA A 480 -81.17 57.66 11.19
C ALA A 480 -82.12 58.16 10.10
N TYR A 481 -83.01 57.33 9.56
CA TYR A 481 -83.88 57.66 8.42
C TYR A 481 -85.35 57.34 8.69
N ASP A 482 -86.27 58.02 7.98
CA ASP A 482 -87.70 57.72 8.02
C ASP A 482 -88.02 56.40 7.28
N VAL A 483 -89.08 55.72 7.71
CA VAL A 483 -89.52 54.40 7.17
C VAL A 483 -89.68 54.37 5.65
N LYS A 484 -90.09 55.50 5.04
CA LYS A 484 -90.25 55.64 3.58
C LYS A 484 -88.92 55.54 2.81
N ASP A 485 -87.80 55.91 3.45
CA ASP A 485 -86.47 56.00 2.84
C ASP A 485 -85.63 54.74 3.10
N TRP A 486 -86.07 53.87 4.02
CA TRP A 486 -85.35 52.67 4.45
C TRP A 486 -84.94 51.73 3.29
N ARG A 487 -85.85 51.45 2.35
CA ARG A 487 -85.52 50.57 1.20
C ARG A 487 -84.38 51.13 0.36
N GLU A 488 -84.44 52.42 0.02
CA GLU A 488 -83.43 53.05 -0.83
C GLU A 488 -82.06 52.99 -0.16
N ARG A 489 -82.00 53.28 1.15
CA ARG A 489 -80.76 53.19 1.93
C ARG A 489 -80.22 51.77 2.07
N VAL A 490 -81.08 50.75 2.22
CA VAL A 490 -80.62 49.34 2.24
C VAL A 490 -80.13 48.91 0.86
N VAL A 491 -80.77 49.35 -0.24
CA VAL A 491 -80.30 49.08 -1.61
C VAL A 491 -78.96 49.76 -1.89
N GLU A 492 -78.71 50.96 -1.37
CA GLU A 492 -77.41 51.64 -1.44
C GLU A 492 -76.33 50.97 -0.55
N LEU A 493 -76.71 50.42 0.61
CA LEU A 493 -75.81 49.76 1.54
C LEU A 493 -75.36 48.37 1.06
N LEU A 494 -76.26 47.62 0.43
CA LEU A 494 -76.03 46.21 0.08
C LEU A 494 -74.76 46.00 -0.79
N PRO A 495 -74.49 46.81 -1.84
CA PRO A 495 -73.22 46.72 -2.58
C PRO A 495 -71.97 46.98 -1.74
N ASN A 496 -72.06 47.80 -0.68
CA ASN A 496 -70.91 48.04 0.21
C ASN A 496 -70.66 46.84 1.13
N LEU A 497 -71.72 46.24 1.67
CA LEU A 497 -71.62 44.99 2.43
C LEU A 497 -71.09 43.85 1.56
N GLU A 498 -71.53 43.78 0.31
CA GLU A 498 -71.00 42.84 -0.68
C GLU A 498 -69.52 43.11 -0.97
N ARG A 499 -69.08 44.35 -1.19
CA ARG A 499 -67.65 44.68 -1.42
C ARG A 499 -66.73 44.33 -0.25
N ASP A 500 -67.21 44.42 0.98
CA ASP A 500 -66.42 44.05 2.16
C ASP A 500 -66.27 42.52 2.32
N ALA A 501 -67.22 41.75 1.77
CA ALA A 501 -67.23 40.29 1.81
C ALA A 501 -66.66 39.65 0.54
N ILE A 502 -66.94 40.21 -0.64
CA ILE A 502 -66.76 39.68 -2.01
C ILE A 502 -65.75 40.54 -2.78
N ARG A 503 -64.79 39.92 -3.46
CA ARG A 503 -63.76 40.66 -4.22
C ARG A 503 -64.24 41.11 -5.60
N GLU A 504 -64.31 42.44 -5.81
CA GLU A 504 -64.52 43.08 -7.13
C GLU A 504 -63.20 43.53 -7.79
N ALA A 505 -63.19 43.68 -9.12
CA ALA A 505 -62.03 44.16 -9.87
C ALA A 505 -61.74 45.65 -9.54
N GLY A 506 -60.65 45.91 -8.82
CA GLY A 506 -60.18 47.26 -8.45
C GLY A 506 -60.26 47.63 -6.96
N ALA A 507 -60.72 46.71 -6.09
CA ALA A 507 -60.73 46.94 -4.64
C ALA A 507 -59.30 47.00 -4.04
N THR A 508 -59.01 48.01 -3.22
CA THR A 508 -57.72 48.22 -2.54
C THR A 508 -57.68 47.70 -1.10
N ALA A 509 -58.84 47.54 -0.47
CA ALA A 509 -58.98 46.98 0.87
C ALA A 509 -59.21 45.46 0.82
N GLU A 510 -58.66 44.74 1.79
CA GLU A 510 -58.71 43.28 1.87
C GLU A 510 -60.11 42.78 2.30
N THR A 511 -60.74 41.98 1.46
CA THR A 511 -62.09 41.45 1.69
C THR A 511 -62.07 40.19 2.56
N SER A 512 -63.24 39.76 3.03
CA SER A 512 -63.38 38.49 3.76
C SER A 512 -62.98 37.27 2.90
N GLU A 513 -63.30 37.28 1.60
CA GLU A 513 -62.79 36.28 0.64
C GLU A 513 -61.27 36.24 0.55
N ASP A 514 -60.60 37.40 0.53
CA ASP A 514 -59.14 37.47 0.48
C ASP A 514 -58.50 36.90 1.75
N ARG A 515 -59.16 37.09 2.90
CA ARG A 515 -58.73 36.45 4.16
C ARG A 515 -58.83 34.94 4.10
N ILE A 516 -59.96 34.41 3.62
CA ILE A 516 -60.14 32.97 3.45
C ILE A 516 -59.04 32.40 2.52
N LYS A 517 -58.82 33.02 1.35
CA LYS A 517 -57.78 32.58 0.38
C LYS A 517 -56.36 32.59 0.95
N ARG A 518 -56.00 33.61 1.75
CA ARG A 518 -54.69 33.63 2.43
C ARG A 518 -54.60 32.53 3.47
N HIS A 519 -55.66 32.32 4.25
CA HIS A 519 -55.71 31.27 5.27
C HIS A 519 -55.64 29.87 4.64
N THR A 520 -56.12 29.67 3.41
CA THR A 520 -55.93 28.43 2.64
C THR A 520 -54.46 28.02 2.54
N LEU A 521 -53.57 28.96 2.18
CA LEU A 521 -52.14 28.71 2.04
C LEU A 521 -51.49 28.44 3.41
N GLU A 522 -51.80 29.26 4.42
CA GLU A 522 -51.28 29.11 5.78
C GLU A 522 -51.73 27.78 6.42
N LEU A 523 -53.01 27.43 6.28
CA LEU A 523 -53.58 26.18 6.77
C LEU A 523 -52.97 24.99 6.04
N SER A 524 -52.85 25.04 4.71
CA SER A 524 -52.19 23.99 3.92
C SER A 524 -50.75 23.75 4.39
N ALA A 525 -49.96 24.81 4.59
CA ALA A 525 -48.59 24.69 5.07
C ALA A 525 -48.52 24.09 6.49
N ARG A 526 -49.42 24.52 7.38
CA ARG A 526 -49.52 24.04 8.77
C ARG A 526 -49.88 22.55 8.83
N LEU A 527 -50.88 22.12 8.05
CA LEU A 527 -51.30 20.72 7.98
C LEU A 527 -50.20 19.84 7.38
N LYS A 528 -49.53 20.29 6.31
CA LYS A 528 -48.38 19.57 5.72
C LYS A 528 -47.26 19.36 6.72
N LEU A 529 -46.86 20.40 7.46
CA LEU A 529 -45.81 20.29 8.47
C LEU A 529 -46.20 19.35 9.61
N ARG A 530 -47.42 19.49 10.13
CA ARG A 530 -47.95 18.63 11.20
C ARG A 530 -47.99 17.16 10.75
N ALA A 531 -48.56 16.89 9.58
CA ALA A 531 -48.63 15.55 9.01
C ALA A 531 -47.24 14.97 8.74
N ARG A 532 -46.29 15.74 8.20
CA ARG A 532 -44.91 15.29 7.98
C ARG A 532 -44.26 14.81 9.28
N ASN A 533 -44.32 15.64 10.32
CA ASN A 533 -43.72 15.33 11.61
C ASN A 533 -44.36 14.08 12.22
N GLN A 534 -45.68 13.94 12.13
CA GLN A 534 -46.37 12.76 12.64
C GLN A 534 -46.07 11.48 11.84
N LEU A 535 -45.99 11.55 10.51
CA LEU A 535 -45.63 10.40 9.67
C LEU A 535 -44.23 9.89 9.98
N TYR A 536 -43.26 10.79 10.17
CA TYR A 536 -41.91 10.41 10.60
C TYR A 536 -41.87 9.88 12.03
N ALA A 537 -42.65 10.46 12.95
CA ALA A 537 -42.77 9.93 14.31
C ALA A 537 -43.39 8.51 14.33
N MET A 538 -44.39 8.24 13.48
CA MET A 538 -45.00 6.91 13.32
C MET A 538 -44.06 5.92 12.63
N LEU A 539 -43.19 6.38 11.73
CA LEU A 539 -42.14 5.56 11.11
C LEU A 539 -41.11 5.11 12.15
N ASP A 540 -40.74 6.01 13.06
CA ASP A 540 -39.75 5.76 14.11
C ASP A 540 -40.36 5.05 15.35
N ASP A 541 -41.69 5.01 15.52
CA ASP A 541 -42.39 4.32 16.62
C ASP A 541 -42.53 2.80 16.39
N ARG A 542 -41.77 2.03 17.17
CA ARG A 542 -41.64 0.57 17.08
C ARG A 542 -42.80 -0.24 17.62
N ARG A 543 -43.70 0.35 18.42
CA ARG A 543 -44.87 -0.38 18.97
C ARG A 543 -46.10 -0.20 18.09
N GLN A 544 -46.17 0.91 17.35
CA GLN A 544 -47.36 1.31 16.63
C GLN A 544 -47.17 1.40 15.11
N GLY A 545 -45.94 1.61 14.59
CA GLY A 545 -45.68 1.79 13.16
C GLY A 545 -44.30 1.33 12.65
N GLY A 546 -44.00 1.65 11.37
CA GLY A 546 -42.86 1.19 10.59
C GLY A 546 -43.02 1.59 9.11
N LEU A 547 -42.04 1.30 8.24
CA LEU A 547 -42.05 1.82 6.86
C LEU A 547 -43.25 1.31 6.05
N GLU A 548 -43.57 0.02 6.18
CA GLU A 548 -44.73 -0.58 5.53
C GLU A 548 -46.06 -0.08 6.13
N PHE A 549 -46.09 0.23 7.43
CA PHE A 549 -47.25 0.83 8.07
C PHE A 549 -47.52 2.23 7.49
N VAL A 550 -46.52 3.10 7.45
CA VAL A 550 -46.65 4.48 6.93
C VAL A 550 -47.00 4.49 5.44
N LEU A 551 -46.35 3.65 4.62
CA LEU A 551 -46.69 3.51 3.20
C LEU A 551 -48.14 3.06 3.00
N SER A 552 -48.59 2.04 3.76
CA SER A 552 -49.99 1.59 3.69
C SER A 552 -50.99 2.64 4.18
N MET A 553 -50.64 3.43 5.20
CA MET A 553 -51.47 4.53 5.68
C MET A 553 -51.64 5.60 4.61
N LEU A 554 -50.55 6.01 3.95
CA LEU A 554 -50.58 7.00 2.87
C LEU A 554 -51.43 6.52 1.68
N GLU A 555 -51.28 5.26 1.29
CA GLU A 555 -52.09 4.64 0.24
C GLU A 555 -53.59 4.70 0.58
N GLN A 556 -53.97 4.33 1.80
CA GLN A 556 -55.36 4.37 2.25
C GLN A 556 -55.92 5.80 2.38
N ILE A 557 -55.11 6.77 2.84
CA ILE A 557 -55.50 8.19 2.90
C ILE A 557 -55.75 8.72 1.48
N LYS A 558 -54.85 8.45 0.54
CA LYS A 558 -55.00 8.85 -0.88
C LYS A 558 -56.25 8.24 -1.51
N ALA A 559 -56.49 6.95 -1.27
CA ALA A 559 -57.69 6.27 -1.76
C ALA A 559 -58.97 6.92 -1.19
N ARG A 560 -59.02 7.19 0.12
CA ARG A 560 -60.18 7.83 0.76
C ARG A 560 -60.42 9.26 0.25
N TYR A 561 -59.36 10.06 0.08
CA TYR A 561 -59.45 11.40 -0.50
C TYR A 561 -60.09 11.38 -1.89
N ALA A 562 -59.58 10.53 -2.78
CA ALA A 562 -60.02 10.47 -4.18
C ALA A 562 -61.43 9.90 -4.33
N GLN A 563 -61.74 8.82 -3.60
CA GLN A 563 -62.99 8.07 -3.80
C GLN A 563 -64.18 8.67 -3.03
N ARG A 564 -63.95 9.34 -1.90
CA ARG A 564 -65.03 9.74 -0.99
C ARG A 564 -64.98 11.21 -0.60
N ASP A 565 -63.86 11.67 -0.04
CA ASP A 565 -63.87 12.94 0.69
C ASP A 565 -63.93 14.16 -0.25
N LEU A 566 -63.16 14.15 -1.36
CA LEU A 566 -63.22 15.21 -2.38
C LEU A 566 -64.60 15.29 -3.06
N PRO A 567 -65.17 14.19 -3.59
CA PRO A 567 -66.53 14.23 -4.15
C PRO A 567 -67.59 14.73 -3.16
N GLN A 568 -67.45 14.41 -1.88
CA GLN A 568 -68.38 14.87 -0.84
C GLN A 568 -68.21 16.36 -0.54
N ALA A 569 -66.97 16.85 -0.42
CA ALA A 569 -66.70 18.28 -0.23
C ALA A 569 -67.20 19.14 -1.41
N GLU A 570 -67.06 18.64 -2.65
CA GLU A 570 -67.63 19.28 -3.83
C GLU A 570 -69.17 19.35 -3.80
N ARG A 571 -69.83 18.29 -3.30
CA ARG A 571 -71.28 18.30 -3.07
C ARG A 571 -71.65 19.34 -2.03
N ASN A 572 -70.97 19.39 -0.89
CA ASN A 572 -71.21 20.39 0.16
C ASN A 572 -71.06 21.83 -0.39
N GLY A 573 -69.98 22.10 -1.13
CA GLY A 573 -69.75 23.40 -1.76
C GLY A 573 -70.80 23.78 -2.82
N ARG A 574 -71.41 22.81 -3.52
CA ARG A 574 -72.58 23.06 -4.39
C ARG A 574 -73.81 23.46 -3.57
N ARG A 575 -74.09 22.74 -2.49
CA ARG A 575 -75.24 23.02 -1.60
C ARG A 575 -75.16 24.42 -0.97
N TYR A 576 -73.99 24.83 -0.48
CA TYR A 576 -73.81 26.19 0.05
C TYR A 576 -74.06 27.27 -1.01
N ARG A 577 -73.62 27.04 -2.26
CA ARG A 577 -73.88 27.97 -3.37
C ARG A 577 -75.36 28.03 -3.76
N GLU A 578 -76.05 26.90 -3.84
CA GLU A 578 -77.49 26.87 -4.13
C GLU A 578 -78.31 27.63 -3.08
N ILE A 579 -77.98 27.46 -1.80
CA ILE A 579 -78.60 28.20 -0.70
C ILE A 579 -78.29 29.70 -0.81
N ARG A 580 -77.02 30.07 -1.02
CA ARG A 580 -76.61 31.46 -1.23
C ARG A 580 -77.38 32.11 -2.39
N ASP A 581 -77.46 31.44 -3.53
CA ASP A 581 -78.08 31.98 -4.75
C ASP A 581 -79.59 32.19 -4.54
N ALA A 582 -80.26 31.27 -3.86
CA ALA A 582 -81.66 31.42 -3.49
C ALA A 582 -81.89 32.53 -2.45
N LEU A 583 -81.00 32.69 -1.47
CA LEU A 583 -81.04 33.81 -0.52
C LEU A 583 -80.95 35.15 -1.27
N ARG A 584 -79.99 35.28 -2.19
CA ARG A 584 -79.75 36.54 -2.91
C ARG A 584 -80.86 36.90 -3.89
N THR A 585 -81.24 35.96 -4.74
CA THR A 585 -82.11 36.20 -5.92
C THR A 585 -83.59 36.05 -5.62
N ARG A 586 -83.96 35.44 -4.49
CA ARG A 586 -85.37 35.22 -4.11
C ARG A 586 -85.71 35.87 -2.78
N GLN A 587 -85.01 35.54 -1.70
CA GLN A 587 -85.40 36.02 -0.36
C GLN A 587 -85.05 37.48 -0.09
N VAL A 588 -83.80 37.89 -0.32
CA VAL A 588 -83.39 39.29 -0.12
C VAL A 588 -84.17 40.22 -1.06
N GLU A 589 -84.41 39.81 -2.30
CA GLU A 589 -85.25 40.57 -3.24
C GLU A 589 -86.73 40.62 -2.82
N ASP A 590 -87.33 39.49 -2.41
CA ASP A 590 -88.69 39.44 -1.86
C ASP A 590 -88.81 40.34 -0.63
N SER A 591 -87.87 40.28 0.30
CA SER A 591 -87.87 41.07 1.54
C SER A 591 -87.65 42.56 1.27
N LEU A 592 -86.82 42.93 0.29
CA LEU A 592 -86.74 44.30 -0.23
C LEU A 592 -88.08 44.76 -0.81
N ASN A 593 -88.77 43.91 -1.58
CA ASN A 593 -90.07 44.20 -2.18
C ASN A 593 -91.17 44.34 -1.12
N ASN A 594 -91.18 43.48 -0.11
CA ASN A 594 -92.07 43.55 1.04
C ASN A 594 -91.84 44.85 1.83
N LEU A 595 -90.58 45.25 2.01
CA LEU A 595 -90.25 46.53 2.65
C LEU A 595 -90.78 47.72 1.84
N SER A 596 -90.73 47.67 0.50
CA SER A 596 -91.34 48.69 -0.36
C SER A 596 -92.85 48.77 -0.25
N GLN A 597 -93.53 47.63 -0.03
CA GLN A 597 -94.98 47.58 0.11
C GLN A 597 -95.41 48.08 1.49
N ALA A 598 -94.66 47.71 2.54
CA ALA A 598 -94.87 48.17 3.91
C ALA A 598 -94.64 49.68 4.06
N SER A 599 -93.69 50.27 3.32
CA SER A 599 -93.36 51.69 3.39
C SER A 599 -94.33 52.64 2.65
N ARG A 600 -95.20 52.12 1.76
CA ARG A 600 -96.13 52.92 0.91
C ARG A 600 -97.59 52.93 1.38
N ALA A 601 -97.95 52.22 2.44
CA ALA A 601 -99.35 52.09 2.87
C ALA A 601 -99.87 53.35 3.61
N PHE A 602 -100.82 54.08 3.01
CA PHE A 602 -101.57 55.17 3.64
C PHE A 602 -102.70 54.58 4.51
N PHE A 603 -102.61 54.77 5.83
CA PHE A 603 -103.52 54.32 6.91
C PHE A 603 -103.37 52.87 7.42
N GLY A 604 -102.97 52.75 8.69
CA GLY A 604 -103.22 51.57 9.55
C GLY A 604 -102.26 50.37 9.49
N LYS A 605 -101.35 50.28 8.50
CA LYS A 605 -100.38 49.16 8.36
C LYS A 605 -98.89 49.53 8.48
N ALA A 606 -98.57 50.78 8.82
CA ALA A 606 -97.18 51.23 9.03
C ALA A 606 -96.47 50.56 10.23
N THR A 607 -97.20 49.88 11.11
CA THR A 607 -96.68 49.17 12.30
C THR A 607 -95.86 47.91 11.98
N HIS A 608 -95.92 47.36 10.76
CA HIS A 608 -95.24 46.12 10.38
C HIS A 608 -93.89 46.33 9.67
N ALA A 609 -93.53 47.57 9.32
CA ALA A 609 -92.26 47.86 8.61
C ALA A 609 -90.99 47.51 9.43
N PRO A 610 -90.94 47.69 10.77
CA PRO A 610 -89.81 47.23 11.59
C PRO A 610 -89.64 45.71 11.57
N GLU A 611 -90.73 44.95 11.54
CA GLU A 611 -90.69 43.48 11.45
C GLU A 611 -90.15 43.03 10.09
N VAL A 612 -90.63 43.64 9.00
CA VAL A 612 -90.12 43.36 7.64
C VAL A 612 -88.65 43.74 7.49
N MET A 613 -88.21 44.83 8.13
CA MET A 613 -86.79 45.19 8.19
C MET A 613 -85.96 44.18 8.99
N ALA A 614 -86.47 43.68 10.11
CA ALA A 614 -85.80 42.63 10.90
C ALA A 614 -85.67 41.31 10.10
N HIS A 615 -86.67 40.97 9.28
CA HIS A 615 -86.57 39.85 8.33
C HIS A 615 -85.53 40.11 7.25
N LEU A 616 -85.56 41.27 6.58
CA LEU A 616 -84.58 41.63 5.54
C LEU A 616 -83.14 41.63 6.07
N LYS A 617 -82.94 42.12 7.29
CA LYS A 617 -81.66 42.10 8.01
C LYS A 617 -81.13 40.68 8.17
N ARG A 618 -81.99 39.76 8.61
CA ARG A 618 -81.66 38.33 8.74
C ARG A 618 -81.33 37.73 7.38
N ASP A 619 -82.13 38.01 6.36
CA ASP A 619 -81.93 37.48 5.00
C ASP A 619 -80.60 37.97 4.38
N ILE A 620 -80.22 39.24 4.60
CA ILE A 620 -78.93 39.80 4.16
C ILE A 620 -77.76 39.16 4.92
N ALA A 621 -77.91 38.97 6.23
CA ALA A 621 -76.90 38.30 7.05
C ALA A 621 -76.71 36.83 6.62
N ASP A 622 -77.81 36.10 6.42
CA ASP A 622 -77.81 34.71 5.94
C ASP A 622 -77.21 34.61 4.53
N TYR A 623 -77.53 35.55 3.63
CA TYR A 623 -76.93 35.60 2.29
C TYR A 623 -75.41 35.68 2.35
N LEU A 624 -74.86 36.66 3.09
CA LEU A 624 -73.41 36.86 3.18
C LEU A 624 -72.74 35.72 3.94
N ARG A 625 -73.41 35.16 4.96
CA ARG A 625 -72.96 33.97 5.69
C ARG A 625 -72.82 32.76 4.75
N PHE A 626 -73.85 32.45 3.96
CA PHE A 626 -73.82 31.33 3.01
C PHE A 626 -72.87 31.59 1.82
N HIS A 627 -72.62 32.85 1.48
CA HIS A 627 -71.57 33.21 0.54
C HIS A 627 -70.18 32.86 1.09
N LEU A 628 -69.86 33.26 2.32
CA LEU A 628 -68.59 32.92 2.96
C LEU A 628 -68.44 31.40 3.18
N LEU A 629 -69.51 30.70 3.55
CA LEU A 629 -69.51 29.23 3.65
C LEU A 629 -69.21 28.57 2.29
N ALA A 630 -69.80 29.06 1.20
CA ALA A 630 -69.53 28.55 -0.15
C ALA A 630 -68.08 28.79 -0.59
N VAL A 631 -67.52 29.96 -0.27
CA VAL A 631 -66.11 30.28 -0.54
C VAL A 631 -65.19 29.40 0.30
N ALA A 632 -65.44 29.30 1.61
CA ALA A 632 -64.65 28.47 2.52
C ALA A 632 -64.72 26.99 2.14
N ALA A 633 -65.88 26.46 1.75
CA ALA A 633 -66.01 25.09 1.25
C ALA A 633 -65.19 24.88 -0.03
N SER A 634 -65.22 25.83 -0.98
CA SER A 634 -64.41 25.77 -2.20
C SER A 634 -62.91 25.81 -1.91
N GLN A 635 -62.50 26.64 -0.95
CA GLN A 635 -61.11 26.74 -0.49
C GLN A 635 -60.68 25.52 0.32
N SER A 636 -61.60 24.85 1.04
CA SER A 636 -61.32 23.58 1.73
C SER A 636 -60.98 22.46 0.74
N ILE A 637 -61.64 22.43 -0.42
CA ILE A 637 -61.31 21.50 -1.52
C ILE A 637 -59.90 21.78 -2.04
N GLU A 638 -59.53 23.06 -2.18
CA GLU A 638 -58.18 23.46 -2.57
C GLU A 638 -57.12 23.02 -1.54
N VAL A 639 -57.41 23.15 -0.23
CA VAL A 639 -56.56 22.58 0.83
C VAL A 639 -56.42 21.06 0.67
N MET A 640 -57.53 20.34 0.50
CA MET A 640 -57.53 18.88 0.32
C MET A 640 -56.71 18.46 -0.90
N GLN A 641 -56.86 19.14 -2.04
CA GLN A 641 -56.09 18.88 -3.26
C GLN A 641 -54.59 19.18 -3.05
N ASN A 642 -54.26 20.31 -2.43
CA ASN A 642 -52.88 20.70 -2.15
C ASN A 642 -52.17 19.76 -1.16
N VAL A 643 -52.90 19.23 -0.17
CA VAL A 643 -52.39 18.22 0.77
C VAL A 643 -52.27 16.86 0.06
N SER A 644 -53.29 16.44 -0.69
CA SER A 644 -53.28 15.18 -1.45
C SER A 644 -52.11 15.11 -2.45
N ALA A 645 -51.88 16.18 -3.22
CA ALA A 645 -50.76 16.26 -4.15
C ALA A 645 -49.40 16.24 -3.45
N TRP A 646 -49.30 16.86 -2.27
CA TRP A 646 -48.09 16.83 -1.43
C TRP A 646 -47.81 15.46 -0.81
N LEU A 647 -48.86 14.75 -0.38
CA LEU A 647 -48.75 13.36 0.09
C LEU A 647 -48.21 12.47 -1.04
N GLY A 648 -48.61 12.73 -2.28
CA GLY A 648 -47.99 12.16 -3.46
C GLY A 648 -48.97 11.86 -4.57
N GLU A 649 -48.55 12.03 -5.83
CA GLU A 649 -49.29 11.59 -7.02
C GLU A 649 -48.58 10.40 -7.69
N PRO A 650 -49.33 9.44 -8.26
CA PRO A 650 -48.76 8.35 -9.03
C PRO A 650 -48.15 8.88 -10.33
N ARG A 651 -46.91 8.50 -10.63
CA ARG A 651 -46.18 8.95 -11.83
C ARG A 651 -46.10 7.87 -12.90
N ALA A 652 -45.52 6.73 -12.54
CA ALA A 652 -45.22 5.62 -13.43
C ALA A 652 -45.38 4.29 -12.69
N VAL A 653 -45.21 3.18 -13.41
CA VAL A 653 -45.09 1.84 -12.83
C VAL A 653 -43.64 1.40 -13.07
N ASP A 654 -42.95 0.97 -12.02
CA ASP A 654 -41.58 0.50 -12.13
C ASP A 654 -41.50 -0.89 -12.79
N GLU A 655 -40.28 -1.37 -13.04
CA GLU A 655 -40.02 -2.66 -13.69
C GLU A 655 -40.59 -3.87 -12.90
N GLN A 656 -40.95 -3.67 -11.62
CA GLN A 656 -41.51 -4.68 -10.74
C GLN A 656 -43.05 -4.60 -10.66
N GLY A 657 -43.67 -3.71 -11.45
CA GLY A 657 -45.12 -3.54 -11.48
C GLY A 657 -45.66 -2.67 -10.34
N GLN A 658 -44.81 -1.96 -9.59
CA GLN A 658 -45.23 -1.09 -8.48
C GLN A 658 -45.37 0.36 -8.92
N THR A 659 -46.40 1.04 -8.44
CA THR A 659 -46.62 2.47 -8.72
C THR A 659 -45.55 3.32 -8.04
N GLU A 660 -44.85 4.13 -8.82
CA GLU A 660 -43.95 5.17 -8.33
C GLU A 660 -44.74 6.41 -7.92
N TRP A 661 -44.58 6.81 -6.67
CA TRP A 661 -45.24 7.99 -6.12
C TRP A 661 -44.29 9.18 -6.08
N SER A 662 -44.88 10.38 -6.15
CA SER A 662 -44.21 11.64 -5.83
C SER A 662 -44.48 12.07 -4.39
N GLY A 663 -43.98 13.23 -3.97
CA GLY A 663 -44.27 13.80 -2.65
C GLY A 663 -43.75 12.92 -1.50
N MET A 664 -44.48 12.90 -0.38
CA MET A 664 -44.12 12.12 0.81
C MET A 664 -44.09 10.61 0.57
N ALA A 665 -45.06 10.08 -0.18
CA ALA A 665 -45.10 8.66 -0.52
C ALA A 665 -43.87 8.25 -1.35
N GLY A 666 -43.44 9.09 -2.29
CA GLY A 666 -42.20 8.89 -3.05
C GLY A 666 -40.94 8.90 -2.17
N GLU A 667 -40.86 9.84 -1.22
CA GLU A 667 -39.74 9.95 -0.25
C GLU A 667 -39.61 8.65 0.57
N PHE A 668 -40.72 8.10 1.09
CA PHE A 668 -40.72 6.84 1.82
C PHE A 668 -40.46 5.62 0.93
N GLN A 669 -40.91 5.61 -0.33
CA GLN A 669 -40.58 4.55 -1.29
C GLN A 669 -39.07 4.53 -1.60
N GLN A 670 -38.45 5.70 -1.77
CA GLN A 670 -37.00 5.80 -1.95
C GLN A 670 -36.25 5.31 -0.71
N GLY A 671 -36.71 5.69 0.49
CA GLY A 671 -36.21 5.13 1.75
C GLY A 671 -36.28 3.60 1.78
N ARG A 672 -37.40 3.00 1.34
CA ARG A 672 -37.54 1.54 1.25
C ARG A 672 -36.54 0.91 0.29
N ARG A 673 -36.34 1.50 -0.89
CA ARG A 673 -35.35 1.04 -1.88
C ARG A 673 -33.93 1.10 -1.30
N ALA A 674 -33.59 2.16 -0.57
CA ALA A 674 -32.29 2.29 0.07
C ALA A 674 -32.05 1.22 1.15
N VAL A 675 -33.06 0.92 1.98
CA VAL A 675 -32.99 -0.15 2.99
C VAL A 675 -32.90 -1.54 2.33
N GLN A 676 -33.64 -1.78 1.25
CA GLN A 676 -33.54 -3.03 0.48
C GLN A 676 -32.15 -3.20 -0.15
N ALA A 677 -31.54 -2.13 -0.66
CA ALA A 677 -30.17 -2.16 -1.16
C ALA A 677 -29.17 -2.54 -0.06
N MET A 678 -29.36 -2.02 1.17
CA MET A 678 -28.55 -2.43 2.33
C MET A 678 -28.70 -3.92 2.65
N LEU A 679 -29.93 -4.44 2.67
CA LEU A 679 -30.18 -5.87 2.92
C LEU A 679 -29.59 -6.74 1.80
N GLY A 680 -29.70 -6.31 0.54
CA GLY A 680 -29.05 -6.98 -0.60
C GLY A 680 -27.53 -7.03 -0.44
N ALA A 681 -26.90 -5.98 0.10
CA ALA A 681 -25.47 -5.98 0.42
C ALA A 681 -25.12 -6.97 1.55
N VAL A 682 -25.96 -7.11 2.59
CA VAL A 682 -25.81 -8.16 3.62
C VAL A 682 -25.87 -9.54 2.99
N ASP A 683 -26.88 -9.81 2.17
CA ASP A 683 -27.08 -11.13 1.54
C ASP A 683 -25.95 -11.48 0.58
N GLN A 684 -25.51 -10.53 -0.24
CA GLN A 684 -24.33 -10.68 -1.10
C GLN A 684 -23.09 -11.01 -0.28
N ARG A 685 -22.90 -10.33 0.86
CA ARG A 685 -21.75 -10.58 1.74
C ARG A 685 -21.79 -11.95 2.39
N ILE A 686 -22.95 -12.38 2.89
CA ILE A 686 -23.13 -13.74 3.41
C ILE A 686 -22.82 -14.75 2.30
N GLY A 687 -23.28 -14.50 1.08
CA GLY A 687 -22.96 -15.31 -0.10
C GLY A 687 -21.45 -15.42 -0.37
N GLN A 688 -20.73 -14.29 -0.30
CA GLN A 688 -19.27 -14.24 -0.42
C GLN A 688 -18.58 -15.01 0.71
N LEU A 689 -18.90 -14.76 1.98
CA LEU A 689 -18.29 -15.46 3.12
C LEU A 689 -18.53 -16.97 3.05
N ARG A 690 -19.73 -17.40 2.60
CA ARG A 690 -20.03 -18.82 2.36
C ARG A 690 -19.29 -19.38 1.13
N ALA A 691 -18.94 -18.56 0.15
CA ALA A 691 -18.08 -18.95 -0.96
C ALA A 691 -16.60 -19.05 -0.52
N ASP A 692 -16.12 -18.12 0.30
CA ASP A 692 -14.79 -18.11 0.90
C ASP A 692 -14.62 -19.33 1.82
N ALA A 693 -15.65 -19.68 2.61
CA ALA A 693 -15.66 -20.88 3.45
C ALA A 693 -15.43 -22.18 2.66
N ARG A 694 -15.82 -22.18 1.36
CA ARG A 694 -15.69 -23.32 0.46
C ARG A 694 -14.37 -23.32 -0.33
N HIS A 695 -13.57 -22.25 -0.25
CA HIS A 695 -12.27 -22.20 -0.90
C HIS A 695 -11.23 -22.87 -0.03
N ASP A 696 -10.83 -24.08 -0.42
CA ASP A 696 -9.61 -24.71 0.07
C ASP A 696 -8.43 -24.17 -0.74
N HIS A 697 -7.37 -23.76 -0.06
CA HIS A 697 -6.13 -23.31 -0.69
C HIS A 697 -4.91 -24.03 -0.12
N ALA A 698 -3.77 -23.98 -0.82
CA ALA A 698 -2.64 -24.88 -0.56
C ALA A 698 -2.02 -24.80 0.86
N THR A 699 -2.31 -23.72 1.60
CA THR A 699 -1.80 -23.43 2.95
C THR A 699 -2.89 -23.44 4.03
N TYR A 700 -4.12 -23.84 3.68
CA TYR A 700 -5.25 -23.86 4.62
C TYR A 700 -5.96 -25.21 4.56
N ILE A 701 -6.17 -25.81 5.73
CA ILE A 701 -6.84 -27.09 5.87
C ILE A 701 -8.08 -26.86 6.72
N ASN A 702 -9.23 -26.96 6.06
CA ASN A 702 -10.54 -26.83 6.68
C ASN A 702 -10.92 -28.12 7.43
N LEU A 703 -11.13 -28.00 8.73
CA LEU A 703 -11.63 -29.09 9.60
C LEU A 703 -13.00 -28.74 10.19
N SER A 704 -13.76 -27.87 9.53
CA SER A 704 -15.03 -27.41 10.06
C SER A 704 -16.04 -28.54 10.30
N ALA A 705 -16.84 -28.43 11.36
CA ALA A 705 -17.82 -29.46 11.73
C ALA A 705 -19.07 -29.38 10.85
N ASP A 706 -19.69 -30.51 10.49
CA ASP A 706 -20.92 -30.57 9.69
C ASP A 706 -22.16 -29.98 10.40
N VAL A 707 -22.01 -29.61 11.69
CA VAL A 707 -23.08 -29.03 12.50
C VAL A 707 -23.28 -27.56 12.09
N VAL A 708 -24.46 -27.28 11.53
CA VAL A 708 -24.90 -25.92 11.22
C VAL A 708 -25.29 -25.23 12.54
N PRO A 709 -24.67 -24.07 12.89
CA PRO A 709 -25.05 -23.32 14.08
C PRO A 709 -26.52 -22.90 14.02
N GLU A 710 -27.17 -22.75 15.18
CA GLU A 710 -28.52 -22.21 15.22
C GLU A 710 -28.55 -20.78 14.67
N ALA A 711 -29.54 -20.49 13.82
CA ALA A 711 -29.73 -19.18 13.22
C ALA A 711 -29.86 -18.11 14.33
N PRO A 712 -29.16 -16.97 14.19
CA PRO A 712 -29.28 -15.90 15.15
C PRO A 712 -30.74 -15.43 15.22
N ARG A 713 -31.22 -15.16 16.43
CA ARG A 713 -32.55 -14.59 16.69
C ARG A 713 -32.39 -13.27 17.41
N LEU A 714 -33.36 -12.38 17.28
CA LEU A 714 -33.42 -11.18 18.11
C LEU A 714 -33.78 -11.60 19.55
N THR A 715 -32.82 -11.54 20.46
CA THR A 715 -33.00 -11.85 21.90
C THR A 715 -32.83 -10.57 22.73
N GLY A 716 -33.71 -10.31 23.72
CA GLY A 716 -33.53 -9.21 24.68
C GLY A 716 -33.55 -7.77 24.11
N ASP A 717 -32.81 -6.86 24.76
CA ASP A 717 -32.76 -5.39 24.56
C ASP A 717 -32.09 -4.95 23.22
N VAL A 718 -32.00 -5.84 22.22
CA VAL A 718 -31.35 -5.58 20.90
C VAL A 718 -32.03 -4.48 20.10
N ALA A 719 -33.34 -4.28 20.31
CA ALA A 719 -34.05 -3.12 19.79
C ALA A 719 -33.40 -1.81 20.30
N LYS A 720 -33.03 -1.74 21.57
CA LYS A 720 -32.40 -0.56 22.18
C LYS A 720 -31.00 -0.28 21.63
N TRP A 721 -30.25 -1.31 21.24
CA TRP A 721 -28.90 -1.14 20.66
C TRP A 721 -28.91 -0.74 19.18
N SER A 722 -29.84 -1.28 18.39
CA SER A 722 -30.06 -0.73 17.05
C SER A 722 -30.52 0.73 17.15
N GLU A 723 -31.27 1.08 18.21
CA GLU A 723 -31.64 2.47 18.54
C GLU A 723 -30.41 3.34 18.81
N GLU A 724 -29.49 2.93 19.68
CA GLU A 724 -28.27 3.69 19.98
C GLU A 724 -27.46 3.99 18.71
N VAL A 725 -27.18 2.95 17.90
CA VAL A 725 -26.38 3.08 16.67
C VAL A 725 -27.09 3.94 15.62
N LEU A 726 -28.42 3.93 15.55
CA LEU A 726 -29.20 4.65 14.54
C LEU A 726 -29.68 6.05 15.01
N LEU A 727 -29.84 6.27 16.31
CA LEU A 727 -30.08 7.59 16.92
C LEU A 727 -28.88 8.52 16.72
N GLU A 728 -27.65 7.97 16.67
CA GLU A 728 -26.45 8.71 16.24
C GLU A 728 -26.63 9.39 14.87
N PHE A 729 -27.48 8.84 14.00
CA PHE A 729 -27.75 9.37 12.65
C PHE A 729 -29.00 10.26 12.58
N GLY A 730 -29.70 10.49 13.71
CA GLY A 730 -30.74 11.52 13.83
C GLY A 730 -32.14 11.13 13.32
N GLY A 731 -32.51 9.84 13.36
CA GLY A 731 -33.84 9.33 13.00
C GLY A 731 -34.09 9.19 11.49
N SER A 732 -35.20 8.55 11.10
CA SER A 732 -35.43 8.20 9.68
C SER A 732 -35.52 9.42 8.75
N ALA A 733 -35.99 10.56 9.25
CA ALA A 733 -36.10 11.82 8.50
C ALA A 733 -34.76 12.40 8.04
N ARG A 734 -33.68 12.18 8.81
CA ARG A 734 -32.31 12.60 8.43
C ARG A 734 -31.56 11.47 7.73
N LEU A 735 -31.85 10.23 8.11
CA LEU A 735 -31.17 9.05 7.61
C LEU A 735 -31.51 8.75 6.15
N PHE A 736 -32.79 8.80 5.73
CA PHE A 736 -33.18 8.43 4.37
C PHE A 736 -32.46 9.21 3.25
N PRO A 737 -32.32 10.55 3.32
CA PRO A 737 -31.51 11.29 2.34
C PRO A 737 -30.04 10.85 2.32
N GLN A 738 -29.47 10.49 3.47
CA GLN A 738 -28.08 10.06 3.57
C GLN A 738 -27.86 8.65 3.00
N LEU A 739 -28.88 7.78 3.10
CA LEU A 739 -28.83 6.42 2.58
C LEU A 739 -28.87 6.34 1.05
N ASP A 740 -29.09 7.45 0.34
CA ASP A 740 -28.95 7.50 -1.12
C ASP A 740 -27.48 7.31 -1.54
N GLU A 741 -26.54 7.75 -0.70
CA GLU A 741 -25.10 7.53 -0.87
C GLU A 741 -24.68 6.11 -0.45
N GLU A 742 -23.95 5.42 -1.33
CA GLU A 742 -23.44 4.08 -1.08
C GLU A 742 -22.48 4.00 0.13
N ARG A 743 -21.64 5.02 0.27
CA ARG A 743 -20.70 5.13 1.39
C ARG A 743 -21.41 5.10 2.74
N THR A 744 -22.47 5.90 2.89
CA THR A 744 -23.21 5.98 4.15
C THR A 744 -23.93 4.67 4.48
N ARG A 745 -24.46 3.98 3.46
CA ARG A 745 -25.02 2.62 3.62
C ARG A 745 -23.98 1.64 4.16
N ALA A 746 -22.76 1.65 3.61
CA ALA A 746 -21.68 0.78 4.04
C ALA A 746 -21.21 1.09 5.48
N GLU A 747 -21.06 2.37 5.82
CA GLU A 747 -20.69 2.82 7.17
C GLU A 747 -21.72 2.37 8.23
N LEU A 748 -23.01 2.50 7.95
CA LEU A 748 -24.07 2.08 8.86
C LEU A 748 -24.11 0.56 9.05
N LEU A 749 -24.04 -0.19 7.94
CA LEU A 749 -24.05 -1.65 7.94
C LEU A 749 -22.88 -2.22 8.74
N LEU A 750 -21.70 -1.61 8.63
CA LEU A 750 -20.52 -1.97 9.39
C LEU A 750 -20.72 -1.77 10.90
N LYS A 751 -21.27 -0.62 11.32
CA LYS A 751 -21.56 -0.36 12.74
C LYS A 751 -22.51 -1.40 13.32
N LEU A 752 -23.58 -1.74 12.59
CA LEU A 752 -24.54 -2.76 13.00
C LEU A 752 -23.91 -4.16 13.06
N PHE A 753 -23.12 -4.52 12.05
CA PHE A 753 -22.37 -5.78 12.02
C PHE A 753 -21.43 -5.93 13.22
N ARG A 754 -20.65 -4.90 13.57
CA ARG A 754 -19.74 -4.93 14.73
C ARG A 754 -20.49 -5.05 16.06
N ARG A 755 -21.65 -4.39 16.18
CA ARG A 755 -22.51 -4.51 17.37
C ARG A 755 -23.02 -5.95 17.49
N ALA A 756 -23.47 -6.54 16.39
CA ALA A 756 -23.88 -7.95 16.32
C ALA A 756 -22.74 -8.92 16.68
N GLN A 757 -21.52 -8.72 16.15
CA GLN A 757 -20.35 -9.52 16.51
C GLN A 757 -20.02 -9.45 18.01
N THR A 758 -20.07 -8.24 18.59
CA THR A 758 -19.77 -8.02 20.01
C THR A 758 -20.77 -8.78 20.90
N GLN A 759 -22.06 -8.72 20.56
CA GLN A 759 -23.09 -9.47 21.27
C GLN A 759 -22.85 -10.98 21.22
N LEU A 760 -22.62 -11.53 20.02
CA LEU A 760 -22.37 -12.96 19.85
C LEU A 760 -21.12 -13.41 20.62
N SER A 761 -20.09 -12.55 20.66
CA SER A 761 -18.86 -12.82 21.42
C SER A 761 -19.11 -12.87 22.93
N VAL A 762 -19.94 -11.97 23.47
CA VAL A 762 -20.33 -11.98 24.90
C VAL A 762 -21.16 -13.23 25.23
N GLU A 763 -22.15 -13.58 24.38
CA GLU A 763 -22.94 -14.81 24.55
C GLU A 763 -22.07 -16.09 24.51
N GLN A 764 -20.97 -16.08 23.75
CA GLN A 764 -20.01 -17.20 23.72
C GLN A 764 -19.09 -17.26 24.94
N LEU A 765 -18.62 -16.11 25.43
CA LEU A 765 -17.84 -16.03 26.67
C LEU A 765 -18.63 -16.55 27.88
N GLU A 766 -19.95 -16.39 27.89
CA GLU A 766 -20.85 -16.92 28.92
C GLU A 766 -21.13 -18.43 28.77
N ARG A 767 -20.96 -19.01 27.57
CA ARG A 767 -21.30 -20.41 27.27
C ARG A 767 -20.13 -21.39 27.32
N ASP A 768 -18.92 -21.02 26.89
CA ASP A 768 -17.83 -21.99 26.66
C ASP A 768 -16.45 -21.54 27.15
N ALA A 769 -16.24 -21.55 28.47
CA ALA A 769 -14.93 -21.26 29.05
C ALA A 769 -13.91 -22.42 29.00
N ALA A 770 -14.20 -23.58 28.36
CA ALA A 770 -13.41 -24.80 28.64
C ALA A 770 -12.95 -25.70 27.47
N HIS A 771 -13.36 -25.50 26.22
CA HIS A 771 -13.02 -26.46 25.14
C HIS A 771 -12.55 -25.78 23.85
N ASP A 772 -11.49 -26.32 23.23
CA ASP A 772 -10.96 -25.88 21.93
C ASP A 772 -11.65 -26.70 20.81
N PRO A 773 -12.52 -26.09 19.98
CA PRO A 773 -13.31 -26.84 19.00
C PRO A 773 -12.47 -27.60 17.96
N LEU A 774 -11.25 -27.12 17.69
CA LEU A 774 -10.33 -27.82 16.80
C LEU A 774 -9.80 -29.10 17.44
N LEU A 775 -9.48 -29.06 18.74
CA LEU A 775 -9.08 -30.26 19.47
C LEU A 775 -10.22 -31.26 19.60
N ASP A 776 -11.46 -30.79 19.84
CA ASP A 776 -12.62 -31.68 19.92
C ASP A 776 -12.87 -32.38 18.58
N ARG A 777 -12.76 -31.63 17.47
CA ARG A 777 -12.83 -32.20 16.14
C ARG A 777 -11.75 -33.23 15.89
N LEU A 778 -10.49 -32.93 16.21
CA LEU A 778 -9.38 -33.88 16.07
C LEU A 778 -9.57 -35.12 16.95
N ALA A 779 -10.12 -34.96 18.16
CA ALA A 779 -10.40 -36.07 19.08
C ALA A 779 -11.48 -37.03 18.54
N THR A 780 -12.41 -36.55 17.69
CA THR A 780 -13.42 -37.40 17.03
C THR A 780 -12.87 -38.23 15.87
N MET A 781 -11.66 -37.92 15.37
CA MET A 781 -11.03 -38.61 14.24
C MET A 781 -10.23 -39.83 14.70
N SER A 782 -10.03 -40.79 13.80
CA SER A 782 -9.10 -41.90 14.03
C SER A 782 -7.64 -41.42 14.07
N PRO A 783 -6.72 -42.13 14.76
CA PRO A 783 -5.30 -41.80 14.75
C PRO A 783 -4.68 -41.75 13.33
N GLN A 784 -5.15 -42.60 12.41
CA GLN A 784 -4.67 -42.62 11.02
C GLN A 784 -5.09 -41.36 10.25
N GLU A 785 -6.32 -40.89 10.44
CA GLU A 785 -6.80 -39.64 9.84
C GLU A 785 -6.05 -38.43 10.40
N ARG A 786 -5.85 -38.37 11.72
CA ARG A 786 -5.05 -37.31 12.34
C ARG A 786 -3.63 -37.27 11.81
N GLN A 787 -2.97 -38.44 11.71
CA GLN A 787 -1.63 -38.53 11.15
C GLN A 787 -1.58 -37.99 9.71
N ARG A 788 -2.57 -38.32 8.85
CA ARG A 788 -2.67 -37.79 7.48
C ARG A 788 -2.80 -36.26 7.48
N ILE A 789 -3.69 -35.71 8.31
CA ILE A 789 -3.92 -34.27 8.44
C ILE A 789 -2.67 -33.54 8.93
N PHE A 790 -1.98 -34.06 9.95
CA PHE A 790 -0.76 -33.45 10.46
C PHE A 790 0.38 -33.49 9.44
N MET A 791 0.54 -34.60 8.70
CA MET A 791 1.53 -34.68 7.61
C MET A 791 1.22 -33.66 6.50
N GLU A 792 -0.06 -33.52 6.13
CA GLU A 792 -0.50 -32.55 5.15
C GLU A 792 -0.28 -31.11 5.60
N TRP A 793 -0.57 -30.83 6.87
CA TRP A 793 -0.44 -29.51 7.50
C TRP A 793 1.01 -29.07 7.60
N ILE A 794 1.89 -29.92 8.16
CA ILE A 794 3.32 -29.62 8.26
C ILE A 794 3.94 -29.56 6.86
N GLY A 795 3.53 -30.45 5.95
CA GLY A 795 3.94 -30.41 4.54
C GLY A 795 3.56 -29.10 3.85
N SER A 796 2.38 -28.53 4.12
CA SER A 796 1.95 -27.20 3.63
C SER A 796 2.72 -26.05 4.27
N ALA A 797 3.13 -26.19 5.53
CA ALA A 797 3.88 -25.17 6.25
C ALA A 797 5.38 -25.13 5.89
N MET A 798 5.90 -26.13 5.18
CA MET A 798 7.31 -26.13 4.74
C MET A 798 7.64 -24.86 3.93
N PRO A 799 8.89 -24.34 4.03
CA PRO A 799 9.28 -23.10 3.36
C PRO A 799 8.94 -23.08 1.87
N TRP A 800 8.21 -22.05 1.43
CA TRP A 800 7.74 -21.88 0.06
C TRP A 800 8.83 -21.32 -0.83
N VAL A 801 9.87 -22.13 -1.03
CA VAL A 801 10.96 -21.86 -1.97
C VAL A 801 11.22 -23.10 -2.80
N ASN A 802 11.32 -22.95 -4.12
CA ASN A 802 11.65 -24.04 -5.01
C ASN A 802 13.17 -24.23 -5.10
N ALA A 803 13.72 -24.97 -4.14
CA ALA A 803 15.14 -25.26 -4.06
C ALA A 803 15.47 -26.72 -4.45
N ARG A 804 16.73 -26.94 -4.83
CA ARG A 804 17.35 -28.25 -4.99
C ARG A 804 18.58 -28.31 -4.08
N PHE A 805 18.43 -29.01 -2.96
CA PHE A 805 19.57 -29.34 -2.12
C PHE A 805 20.37 -30.47 -2.77
N SER A 806 21.68 -30.35 -2.78
CA SER A 806 22.61 -31.28 -3.43
C SER A 806 23.83 -31.48 -2.54
N ALA A 807 24.81 -32.26 -3.01
CA ALA A 807 26.10 -32.38 -2.33
C ALA A 807 26.86 -31.03 -2.21
N GLU A 808 26.47 -30.01 -2.99
CA GLU A 808 27.09 -28.67 -2.93
C GLU A 808 26.57 -27.84 -1.76
N PHE A 809 25.27 -27.90 -1.48
CA PHE A 809 24.66 -27.26 -0.32
C PHE A 809 23.47 -28.08 0.16
N THR A 810 23.53 -28.47 1.44
CA THR A 810 22.43 -29.07 2.18
C THR A 810 22.28 -28.29 3.48
N PRO A 811 21.10 -27.73 3.79
CA PRO A 811 20.89 -27.00 5.03
C PRO A 811 21.02 -27.92 6.23
N ASN A 812 21.68 -27.44 7.29
CA ASN A 812 21.74 -28.14 8.56
C ASN A 812 20.37 -28.13 9.25
N ALA A 813 20.10 -29.15 10.08
CA ALA A 813 18.82 -29.28 10.77
C ALA A 813 18.49 -28.09 11.70
N ASP A 814 19.50 -27.38 12.20
CA ASP A 814 19.33 -26.19 13.05
C ASP A 814 18.96 -24.92 12.26
N GLN A 815 19.19 -24.89 10.94
CA GLN A 815 18.74 -23.83 10.04
C GLN A 815 17.22 -23.82 9.83
N PHE A 816 16.54 -24.92 10.18
CA PHE A 816 15.07 -24.98 10.20
C PHE A 816 14.53 -24.69 11.59
N LYS A 817 13.40 -23.99 11.63
CA LYS A 817 12.66 -23.69 12.86
C LYS A 817 11.18 -23.91 12.63
N CYS A 818 10.55 -24.71 13.49
CA CYS A 818 9.14 -25.07 13.37
C CYS A 818 8.41 -24.69 14.67
N PHE A 819 7.39 -23.85 14.53
CA PHE A 819 6.50 -23.44 15.61
C PHE A 819 5.06 -23.80 15.28
N ILE A 820 4.38 -24.35 16.26
CA ILE A 820 2.96 -24.68 16.16
C ILE A 820 2.21 -23.82 17.17
N GLY A 821 1.56 -22.80 16.65
CA GLY A 821 0.68 -21.89 17.37
C GLY A 821 -0.68 -22.53 17.61
N VAL A 822 -1.08 -22.66 18.88
CA VAL A 822 -2.33 -23.32 19.31
C VAL A 822 -3.06 -22.51 20.36
N GLY A 823 -4.38 -22.68 20.49
CA GLY A 823 -5.20 -21.96 21.47
C GLY A 823 -4.66 -22.07 22.90
N ASP A 824 -4.50 -23.30 23.39
CA ASP A 824 -3.89 -23.61 24.70
C ASP A 824 -2.85 -24.72 24.57
N VAL A 825 -1.60 -24.40 24.92
CA VAL A 825 -0.48 -25.35 24.88
C VAL A 825 -0.72 -26.57 25.78
N GLN A 826 -1.32 -26.40 26.96
CA GLN A 826 -1.54 -27.52 27.89
C GLN A 826 -2.55 -28.51 27.33
N ALA A 827 -3.65 -28.02 26.75
CA ALA A 827 -4.65 -28.85 26.10
C ALA A 827 -4.09 -29.61 24.87
N TRP A 828 -3.16 -29.00 24.14
CA TRP A 828 -2.54 -29.57 22.94
C TRP A 828 -1.40 -30.56 23.19
N ARG A 829 -0.82 -30.62 24.41
CA ARG A 829 0.25 -31.58 24.76
C ARG A 829 -0.12 -33.04 24.46
N ARG A 830 -1.40 -33.40 24.54
CA ARG A 830 -1.90 -34.75 24.23
C ARG A 830 -1.72 -35.14 22.75
N MET A 831 -1.67 -34.16 21.84
CA MET A 831 -1.48 -34.39 20.40
C MET A 831 -0.01 -34.25 19.98
N GLU A 832 0.87 -33.76 20.85
CA GLU A 832 2.25 -33.39 20.52
C GLU A 832 3.06 -34.55 19.93
N GLY A 833 2.89 -35.77 20.46
CA GLY A 833 3.58 -36.96 19.95
C GLY A 833 3.21 -37.30 18.50
N GLU A 834 1.92 -37.23 18.16
CA GLU A 834 1.42 -37.47 16.80
C GLU A 834 1.92 -36.38 15.83
N ILE A 835 1.92 -35.12 16.26
CA ILE A 835 2.41 -34.00 15.45
C ILE A 835 3.92 -34.13 15.20
N ARG A 836 4.72 -34.50 16.21
CA ARG A 836 6.16 -34.76 16.05
C ARG A 836 6.41 -35.92 15.07
N ALA A 837 5.58 -36.97 15.13
CA ALA A 837 5.66 -38.09 14.19
C ALA A 837 5.28 -37.72 12.75
N ALA A 838 4.58 -36.60 12.54
CA ALA A 838 4.20 -36.10 11.22
C ALA A 838 5.26 -35.18 10.57
N VAL A 839 6.35 -34.84 11.28
CA VAL A 839 7.44 -34.03 10.73
C VAL A 839 8.14 -34.79 9.59
N PRO A 840 8.26 -34.21 8.37
CA PRO A 840 8.92 -34.87 7.25
C PRO A 840 10.38 -35.21 7.55
N ALA A 841 10.78 -36.45 7.23
CA ALA A 841 12.17 -36.88 7.35
C ALA A 841 13.08 -36.11 6.38
N GLY A 842 14.33 -35.87 6.78
CA GLY A 842 15.37 -35.28 5.92
C GLY A 842 15.53 -33.76 5.97
N PHE A 843 14.71 -33.04 6.75
CA PHE A 843 14.84 -31.58 6.92
C PHE A 843 15.34 -31.19 8.31
N PHE A 844 14.57 -31.52 9.36
CA PHE A 844 14.94 -31.22 10.74
C PHE A 844 14.44 -32.29 11.71
N HIS A 845 15.06 -32.34 12.89
CA HIS A 845 14.66 -33.30 13.93
C HIS A 845 13.32 -32.89 14.56
N PRO A 846 12.37 -33.83 14.75
CA PRO A 846 11.07 -33.55 15.37
C PRO A 846 11.15 -32.80 16.70
N ASP A 847 12.20 -33.04 17.50
CA ASP A 847 12.42 -32.38 18.80
C ASP A 847 12.62 -30.86 18.72
N ARG A 848 12.93 -30.34 17.52
CA ARG A 848 13.05 -28.88 17.27
C ARG A 848 11.70 -28.18 17.12
N MET A 849 10.61 -28.93 16.95
CA MET A 849 9.24 -28.39 16.95
C MET A 849 8.86 -27.91 18.35
N ALA A 850 8.30 -26.71 18.43
CA ALA A 850 7.76 -26.16 19.69
C ALA A 850 6.29 -25.76 19.56
N LEU A 851 5.49 -26.14 20.57
CA LEU A 851 4.13 -25.64 20.74
C LEU A 851 4.18 -24.26 21.42
N VAL A 852 3.40 -23.32 20.90
CA VAL A 852 3.34 -21.94 21.38
C VAL A 852 1.89 -21.49 21.48
N ALA A 853 1.53 -20.73 22.51
CA ALA A 853 0.17 -20.24 22.68
C ALA A 853 -0.14 -19.12 21.65
N THR A 854 -1.23 -19.26 20.91
CA THR A 854 -1.85 -18.19 20.12
C THR A 854 -3.06 -17.61 20.82
N GLY A 855 -3.72 -18.39 21.69
CA GLY A 855 -4.96 -18.00 22.37
C GLY A 855 -6.15 -17.81 21.43
N MET A 856 -6.07 -18.35 20.22
CA MET A 856 -7.18 -18.42 19.27
C MET A 856 -7.72 -19.86 19.28
N PRO A 857 -8.85 -20.15 19.97
CA PRO A 857 -9.46 -21.46 19.91
C PRO A 857 -9.99 -21.75 18.50
N GLY A 858 -10.14 -23.03 18.15
CA GLY A 858 -10.67 -23.44 16.85
C GLY A 858 -9.71 -23.27 15.66
N ARG A 859 -8.51 -22.73 15.89
CA ARG A 859 -7.47 -22.46 14.88
C ARG A 859 -6.08 -22.82 15.40
N ALA A 860 -5.30 -23.53 14.59
CA ALA A 860 -3.88 -23.80 14.84
C ALA A 860 -3.03 -23.41 13.64
N VAL A 861 -1.84 -22.87 13.89
CA VAL A 861 -0.94 -22.34 12.87
C VAL A 861 0.40 -23.06 12.94
N CYS A 862 0.86 -23.63 11.84
CA CYS A 862 2.22 -24.20 11.73
C CYS A 862 3.06 -23.25 10.89
N TYR A 863 4.16 -22.76 11.47
CA TYR A 863 5.12 -21.90 10.79
C TYR A 863 6.48 -22.59 10.74
N ILE A 864 7.08 -22.63 9.55
CA ILE A 864 8.42 -23.18 9.35
C ILE A 864 9.28 -22.16 8.61
N GLU A 865 10.43 -21.82 9.19
CA GLU A 865 11.44 -20.96 8.57
C GLU A 865 12.68 -21.77 8.25
N LEU A 866 13.30 -21.46 7.10
CA LEU A 866 14.64 -21.86 6.72
C LEU A 866 15.49 -20.61 6.52
N SER A 867 16.58 -20.50 7.28
CA SER A 867 17.45 -19.32 7.26
C SER A 867 18.86 -19.70 6.79
N GLY A 868 19.52 -18.86 6.01
CA GLY A 868 20.92 -19.04 5.65
C GLY A 868 21.15 -19.87 4.38
N ILE A 869 20.41 -19.60 3.30
CA ILE A 869 20.53 -20.33 2.02
C ILE A 869 21.17 -19.47 0.93
N PRO A 870 22.02 -20.03 0.05
CA PRO A 870 22.54 -19.31 -1.12
C PRO A 870 21.54 -19.35 -2.28
N MET A 871 21.49 -18.31 -3.12
CA MET A 871 20.62 -18.33 -4.31
C MET A 871 20.90 -19.50 -5.27
N THR A 872 22.15 -20.01 -5.28
CA THR A 872 22.58 -21.10 -6.16
C THR A 872 21.72 -22.38 -6.05
N VAL A 873 21.00 -22.60 -4.95
CA VAL A 873 20.13 -23.77 -4.78
C VAL A 873 18.77 -23.63 -5.47
N LEU A 874 18.41 -22.44 -5.96
CA LEU A 874 17.11 -22.20 -6.57
C LEU A 874 16.96 -22.95 -7.90
N ARG A 875 15.93 -23.81 -7.99
CA ARG A 875 15.74 -24.73 -9.12
C ARG A 875 15.48 -24.02 -10.45
N GLY A 876 14.86 -22.82 -10.40
CA GLY A 876 14.49 -22.06 -11.60
C GLY A 876 15.63 -21.28 -12.27
N LEU A 877 16.77 -21.07 -11.59
CA LEU A 877 17.86 -20.23 -12.09
C LEU A 877 18.35 -20.57 -13.51
N PRO A 878 18.55 -21.84 -13.89
CA PRO A 878 18.99 -22.17 -15.26
C PRO A 878 17.96 -21.74 -16.32
N THR A 879 16.68 -21.97 -16.07
CA THR A 879 15.60 -21.56 -16.99
C THR A 879 15.53 -20.04 -17.10
N TRP A 880 15.63 -19.33 -15.97
CA TRP A 880 15.60 -17.87 -15.97
C TRP A 880 16.84 -17.25 -16.65
N ARG A 881 18.02 -17.89 -16.55
CA ARG A 881 19.22 -17.51 -17.29
C ARG A 881 19.00 -17.57 -18.80
N THR A 882 18.35 -18.63 -19.29
CA THR A 882 18.01 -18.77 -20.71
C THR A 882 17.09 -17.65 -21.18
N SER A 883 16.00 -17.39 -20.44
CA SER A 883 15.07 -16.30 -20.73
C SER A 883 15.77 -14.93 -20.71
N TYR A 884 16.67 -14.70 -19.76
CA TYR A 884 17.52 -13.51 -19.70
C TYR A 884 18.42 -13.34 -20.94
N GLN A 885 19.07 -14.41 -21.39
CA GLN A 885 19.92 -14.37 -22.60
C GLN A 885 19.13 -14.04 -23.86
N ILE A 886 17.85 -14.42 -23.92
CA ILE A 886 16.93 -14.12 -25.03
C ILE A 886 16.45 -12.66 -24.98
N GLU A 887 16.01 -12.18 -23.81
CA GLU A 887 15.35 -10.87 -23.70
C GLU A 887 16.32 -9.68 -23.54
N ASN A 888 17.44 -9.86 -22.81
CA ASN A 888 18.35 -8.75 -22.49
C ASN A 888 18.93 -8.01 -23.72
N PRO A 889 19.24 -8.68 -24.85
CA PRO A 889 19.66 -7.98 -26.07
C PRO A 889 18.53 -7.15 -26.72
N LYS A 890 17.26 -7.52 -26.51
CA LYS A 890 16.09 -6.84 -27.10
C LYS A 890 15.75 -5.59 -26.30
N ILE A 891 15.62 -5.74 -24.98
CA ILE A 891 15.20 -4.71 -24.02
C ILE A 891 16.15 -4.78 -22.81
N PRO A 892 16.73 -3.64 -22.36
CA PRO A 892 17.57 -3.65 -21.17
C PRO A 892 16.80 -4.17 -19.95
N THR A 893 17.26 -5.29 -19.40
CA THR A 893 16.65 -5.91 -18.21
C THR A 893 17.25 -5.35 -16.92
N HIS A 894 18.49 -4.88 -16.95
CA HIS A 894 19.19 -4.36 -15.78
C HIS A 894 18.81 -2.93 -15.43
N LEU A 895 19.00 -2.57 -14.16
CA LEU A 895 18.83 -1.21 -13.64
C LEU A 895 20.00 -0.28 -13.93
N HIS A 896 21.08 -0.78 -14.53
CA HIS A 896 22.28 -0.04 -14.86
C HIS A 896 22.70 -0.37 -16.30
N PHE A 897 23.17 0.62 -17.08
CA PHE A 897 23.64 0.38 -18.46
C PHE A 897 24.83 -0.58 -18.53
N ASP A 898 25.72 -0.52 -17.55
CA ASP A 898 26.77 -1.51 -17.35
C ASP A 898 26.26 -2.71 -16.56
N SER A 899 25.73 -3.70 -17.28
CA SER A 899 25.28 -4.98 -16.71
C SER A 899 26.44 -5.90 -16.29
N THR A 900 27.66 -5.66 -16.80
CA THR A 900 28.83 -6.54 -16.55
C THR A 900 29.30 -6.48 -15.09
N ARG A 901 28.88 -5.45 -14.36
CA ARG A 901 29.18 -5.25 -12.94
C ARG A 901 28.46 -6.24 -12.03
N PHE A 902 27.36 -6.83 -12.51
CA PHE A 902 26.54 -7.74 -11.71
C PHE A 902 26.96 -9.19 -11.93
N ARG A 903 27.07 -9.96 -10.85
CA ARG A 903 27.44 -11.37 -10.92
C ARG A 903 26.24 -12.26 -11.17
N HIS A 904 26.48 -13.37 -11.88
CA HIS A 904 25.48 -14.42 -12.01
C HIS A 904 25.23 -15.10 -10.65
N PRO A 905 23.98 -15.28 -10.21
CA PRO A 905 23.62 -15.92 -8.94
C PRO A 905 23.70 -17.46 -9.00
N ILE A 906 24.20 -18.01 -10.11
CA ILE A 906 24.37 -19.45 -10.34
C ILE A 906 25.86 -19.81 -10.25
N ALA A 907 26.17 -20.93 -9.63
CA ALA A 907 27.51 -21.51 -9.67
C ALA A 907 27.77 -22.11 -11.07
N PRO A 908 28.88 -21.77 -11.74
CA PRO A 908 29.22 -22.39 -13.01
C PRO A 908 29.46 -23.89 -12.81
N SER A 909 29.05 -24.70 -13.79
CA SER A 909 29.40 -26.12 -13.80
C SER A 909 30.93 -26.30 -13.90
N MET A 910 31.44 -27.49 -13.62
CA MET A 910 32.88 -27.77 -13.73
C MET A 910 33.42 -27.48 -15.14
N ASP A 911 32.66 -27.87 -16.17
CA ASP A 911 33.03 -27.61 -17.57
C ASP A 911 32.97 -26.12 -17.92
N GLU A 912 31.94 -25.41 -17.42
CA GLU A 912 31.82 -23.96 -17.61
C GLU A 912 32.98 -23.23 -16.92
N LEU A 913 33.30 -23.57 -15.67
CA LEU A 913 34.40 -22.98 -14.92
C LEU A 913 35.75 -23.24 -15.59
N ASN A 914 35.97 -24.47 -16.09
CA ASN A 914 37.18 -24.81 -16.85
C ASN A 914 37.31 -23.95 -18.12
N LYS A 915 36.23 -23.82 -18.88
CA LYS A 915 36.20 -22.98 -20.08
C LYS A 915 36.47 -21.51 -19.76
N LEU A 916 35.82 -20.96 -18.73
CA LEU A 916 36.01 -19.57 -18.30
C LEU A 916 37.47 -19.34 -17.86
N ALA A 917 38.05 -20.29 -17.14
CA ALA A 917 39.45 -20.26 -16.73
C ALA A 917 40.40 -20.26 -17.94
N ASP A 918 40.19 -21.17 -18.91
CA ASP A 918 40.99 -21.24 -20.14
C ASP A 918 40.90 -19.93 -20.94
N ASP A 919 39.69 -19.42 -21.15
CA ASP A 919 39.48 -18.16 -21.87
C ASP A 919 40.12 -16.96 -21.15
N PHE A 920 40.09 -16.95 -19.81
CA PHE A 920 40.75 -15.91 -19.03
C PHE A 920 42.28 -16.02 -19.05
N GLU A 921 42.85 -17.24 -19.06
CA GLU A 921 44.29 -17.45 -19.30
C GLU A 921 44.71 -16.89 -20.66
N TRP A 922 43.95 -17.17 -21.72
CA TRP A 922 44.22 -16.61 -23.05
C TRP A 922 44.11 -15.10 -23.07
N PHE A 923 43.13 -14.53 -22.37
CA PHE A 923 42.97 -13.09 -22.24
C PHE A 923 44.17 -12.42 -21.55
N LEU A 924 44.67 -12.97 -20.42
CA LEU A 924 45.86 -12.44 -19.74
C LEU A 924 47.10 -12.49 -20.64
N GLN A 925 47.29 -13.59 -21.36
CA GLN A 925 48.39 -13.74 -22.32
C GLN A 925 48.26 -12.75 -23.48
N ALA A 926 47.04 -12.52 -23.99
CA ALA A 926 46.77 -11.56 -25.05
C ALA A 926 47.10 -10.13 -24.64
N ILE A 927 46.81 -9.74 -23.40
CA ILE A 927 47.23 -8.44 -22.85
C ILE A 927 48.76 -8.36 -22.78
N ALA A 928 49.42 -9.39 -22.23
CA ALA A 928 50.87 -9.38 -22.02
C ALA A 928 51.67 -9.29 -23.33
N LEU A 929 51.18 -9.94 -24.39
CA LEU A 929 51.77 -9.95 -25.72
C LEU A 929 51.28 -8.81 -26.63
N GLY A 930 50.44 -7.91 -26.12
CA GLY A 930 49.85 -6.81 -26.90
C GLY A 930 49.04 -7.30 -28.11
N VAL A 931 48.44 -8.49 -28.03
CA VAL A 931 47.41 -8.97 -28.98
C VAL A 931 46.09 -8.25 -28.73
N VAL A 932 45.83 -7.97 -27.44
CA VAL A 932 44.68 -7.20 -26.99
C VAL A 932 45.21 -6.00 -26.20
N ARG A 933 44.57 -4.84 -26.36
CA ARG A 933 44.91 -3.63 -25.60
C ARG A 933 43.67 -3.00 -24.98
N ARG A 934 43.84 -2.33 -23.83
CA ARG A 934 42.74 -1.59 -23.20
C ARG A 934 42.39 -0.39 -24.09
N LYS A 935 41.11 -0.21 -24.39
CA LYS A 935 40.58 0.99 -25.06
C LYS A 935 40.87 2.19 -24.15
N PRO A 936 41.50 3.27 -24.64
CA PRO A 936 41.61 4.49 -23.87
C PRO A 936 40.21 5.01 -23.53
N ASP A 937 40.01 5.43 -22.28
CA ASP A 937 38.80 6.14 -21.87
C ASP A 937 38.91 7.57 -22.45
N LEU A 938 38.64 7.70 -23.75
CA LEU A 938 38.50 8.99 -24.42
C LEU A 938 37.29 9.66 -23.77
N GLY A 939 37.43 10.91 -23.31
CA GLY A 939 36.37 11.68 -22.63
C GLY A 939 35.15 12.02 -23.50
N ASP A 940 34.89 11.20 -24.52
CA ASP A 940 33.71 11.22 -25.36
C ASP A 940 32.48 10.82 -24.54
N ARG A 941 31.42 11.61 -24.67
CA ARG A 941 30.16 11.42 -23.99
C ARG A 941 29.48 10.12 -24.41
N GLU A 942 29.62 9.69 -25.67
CA GLU A 942 29.08 8.38 -26.10
C GLU A 942 29.84 7.21 -25.46
N ALA A 943 31.14 7.35 -25.22
CA ALA A 943 31.96 6.35 -24.55
C ALA A 943 31.62 6.20 -23.06
N ALA A 944 31.10 7.24 -22.41
CA ALA A 944 30.65 7.21 -21.02
C ALA A 944 29.45 6.25 -20.77
N PHE A 945 28.76 5.85 -21.85
CA PHE A 945 27.56 5.02 -21.82
C PHE A 945 27.80 3.57 -22.24
N GLN A 946 29.06 3.16 -22.31
CA GLN A 946 29.48 1.77 -22.44
C GLN A 946 30.04 1.30 -21.10
N PRO A 947 30.00 -0.01 -20.78
CA PRO A 947 30.74 -0.55 -19.65
C PRO A 947 32.19 -0.09 -19.69
N ARG A 948 32.72 0.38 -18.57
CA ARG A 948 34.10 0.90 -18.52
C ARG A 948 35.13 -0.23 -18.67
N GLY A 949 36.36 0.14 -19.08
CA GLY A 949 37.47 -0.80 -19.18
C GLY A 949 37.37 -1.78 -20.34
N GLN A 950 36.91 -1.30 -21.49
CA GLN A 950 36.81 -2.10 -22.70
C GLN A 950 38.19 -2.51 -23.23
N TYR A 951 38.27 -3.69 -23.81
CA TYR A 951 39.44 -4.20 -24.49
C TYR A 951 39.21 -4.33 -25.99
N LEU A 952 40.27 -4.10 -26.77
CA LEU A 952 40.27 -4.10 -28.22
C LEU A 952 41.18 -5.21 -28.73
N PHE A 953 40.75 -5.88 -29.80
CA PHE A 953 41.50 -6.87 -30.57
C PHE A 953 41.66 -6.39 -32.01
N GLU A 954 42.84 -6.58 -32.59
CA GLU A 954 43.10 -6.26 -34.00
C GLU A 954 42.75 -7.47 -34.87
N VAL A 955 41.81 -7.32 -35.80
CA VAL A 955 41.23 -8.45 -36.58
C VAL A 955 42.28 -9.14 -37.45
N GLU A 956 43.13 -8.34 -38.08
CA GLU A 956 44.25 -8.80 -38.90
C GLU A 956 45.52 -8.06 -38.43
N PRO A 957 46.59 -8.78 -38.03
CA PRO A 957 47.78 -8.14 -37.47
C PRO A 957 48.36 -7.05 -38.39
N GLY A 958 48.41 -5.82 -37.89
CA GLY A 958 48.92 -4.66 -38.64
C GLY A 958 47.91 -3.98 -39.58
N SER A 959 46.64 -4.41 -39.60
CA SER A 959 45.58 -3.74 -40.38
C SER A 959 45.19 -2.38 -39.81
N GLY A 960 45.45 -2.15 -38.51
CA GLY A 960 44.99 -0.96 -37.80
C GLY A 960 43.51 -0.98 -37.44
N GLU A 961 42.76 -2.04 -37.77
CA GLU A 961 41.34 -2.19 -37.44
C GLU A 961 41.15 -2.87 -36.08
N TRP A 962 40.75 -2.10 -35.07
CA TRP A 962 40.57 -2.56 -33.70
C TRP A 962 39.10 -2.72 -33.34
N LEU A 963 38.69 -3.95 -33.02
CA LEU A 963 37.32 -4.28 -32.60
C LEU A 963 37.23 -4.55 -31.10
N GLN A 964 36.10 -4.18 -30.51
CA GLN A 964 35.87 -4.32 -29.08
C GLN A 964 35.47 -5.76 -28.71
N ILE A 965 36.16 -6.34 -27.73
CA ILE A 965 35.93 -7.72 -27.26
C ILE A 965 35.30 -7.80 -25.86
N GLY A 966 34.93 -6.65 -25.28
CA GLY A 966 34.33 -6.57 -23.94
C GLY A 966 35.31 -6.06 -22.88
N ASN A 967 34.80 -5.84 -21.67
CA ASN A 967 35.63 -5.54 -20.51
C ASN A 967 35.97 -6.82 -19.72
N GLU A 968 36.86 -6.70 -18.73
CA GLU A 968 37.31 -7.87 -17.99
C GLU A 968 36.19 -8.57 -17.21
N TYR A 969 35.23 -7.83 -16.66
CA TYR A 969 34.09 -8.44 -15.97
C TYR A 969 33.25 -9.34 -16.89
N ALA A 970 33.01 -8.90 -18.13
CA ALA A 970 32.32 -9.69 -19.12
C ALA A 970 33.12 -10.96 -19.48
N ILE A 971 34.44 -10.85 -19.66
CA ILE A 971 35.30 -11.98 -20.01
C ILE A 971 35.38 -13.00 -18.87
N ARG A 972 35.47 -12.55 -17.62
CA ARG A 972 35.44 -13.44 -16.44
C ARG A 972 34.13 -14.19 -16.29
N SER A 973 33.01 -13.54 -16.64
CA SER A 973 31.67 -14.10 -16.42
C SER A 973 31.15 -14.93 -17.59
N ASN A 974 31.56 -14.61 -18.83
CA ASN A 974 31.04 -15.22 -20.05
C ASN A 974 32.12 -15.89 -20.93
N GLY A 975 33.40 -15.69 -20.65
CA GLY A 975 34.51 -16.13 -21.49
C GLY A 975 34.83 -15.13 -22.60
N LEU A 976 35.76 -15.51 -23.49
CA LEU A 976 36.08 -14.71 -24.67
C LEU A 976 34.88 -14.72 -25.65
N PRO A 977 34.58 -13.61 -26.34
CA PRO A 977 33.49 -13.59 -27.31
C PRO A 977 33.67 -14.67 -28.37
N SER A 978 32.65 -15.52 -28.56
CA SER A 978 32.72 -16.70 -29.43
C SER A 978 33.19 -16.37 -30.85
N PHE A 979 32.78 -15.21 -31.38
CA PHE A 979 33.14 -14.76 -32.72
C PHE A 979 34.64 -14.44 -32.88
N TYR A 980 35.30 -13.91 -31.84
CA TYR A 980 36.72 -13.52 -31.89
C TYR A 980 37.65 -14.49 -31.15
N ARG A 981 37.10 -15.46 -30.40
CA ARG A 981 37.85 -16.36 -29.52
C ARG A 981 39.02 -17.04 -30.21
N GLU A 982 38.77 -17.72 -31.33
CA GLU A 982 39.81 -18.47 -32.06
C GLU A 982 40.88 -17.53 -32.65
N GLN A 983 40.49 -16.33 -33.09
CA GLN A 983 41.44 -15.34 -33.64
C GLN A 983 42.36 -14.77 -32.54
N VAL A 984 41.81 -14.46 -31.37
CA VAL A 984 42.59 -14.02 -30.20
C VAL A 984 43.59 -15.10 -29.80
N ILE A 985 43.15 -16.35 -29.72
CA ILE A 985 44.00 -17.50 -29.37
C ILE A 985 45.10 -17.69 -30.41
N ALA A 986 44.77 -17.68 -31.70
CA ALA A 986 45.74 -17.81 -32.77
C ALA A 986 46.79 -16.67 -32.73
N GLY A 987 46.36 -15.43 -32.49
CA GLY A 987 47.26 -14.28 -32.34
C GLY A 987 48.23 -14.41 -31.16
N VAL A 988 47.75 -14.92 -30.02
CA VAL A 988 48.61 -15.23 -28.86
C VAL A 988 49.63 -16.31 -29.22
N GLN A 989 49.19 -17.42 -29.81
CA GLN A 989 50.06 -18.54 -30.17
C GLN A 989 51.15 -18.12 -31.16
N GLN A 990 50.78 -17.36 -32.20
CA GLN A 990 51.71 -16.85 -33.20
C GLN A 990 52.79 -15.96 -32.55
N LYS A 991 52.41 -15.01 -31.70
CA LYS A 991 53.40 -14.15 -31.01
C LYS A 991 54.26 -14.97 -30.07
N LEU A 992 53.68 -15.89 -29.30
CA LEU A 992 54.37 -16.70 -28.31
C LEU A 992 55.35 -17.73 -28.93
N ALA A 993 55.14 -18.13 -30.18
CA ALA A 993 56.08 -18.96 -30.93
C ALA A 993 57.39 -18.23 -31.25
N ALA A 994 57.33 -16.90 -31.45
CA ALA A 994 58.46 -16.06 -31.81
C ALA A 994 59.20 -15.44 -30.60
N VAL A 995 58.81 -15.77 -29.37
CA VAL A 995 59.40 -15.23 -28.13
C VAL A 995 60.69 -15.97 -27.77
N GLY A 996 61.79 -15.24 -27.56
CA GLY A 996 63.06 -15.78 -27.06
C GLY A 996 63.14 -15.76 -25.52
N PRO A 997 64.25 -16.24 -24.94
CA PRO A 997 64.35 -16.53 -23.51
C PRO A 997 64.24 -15.29 -22.59
N TYR A 998 64.87 -14.16 -22.93
CA TYR A 998 64.77 -12.93 -22.13
C TYR A 998 63.39 -12.29 -22.24
N ARG A 999 62.75 -12.30 -23.42
CA ARG A 999 61.35 -11.84 -23.53
C ARG A 999 60.39 -12.73 -22.76
N LEU A 1000 60.61 -14.06 -22.77
CA LEU A 1000 59.83 -15.00 -21.97
C LEU A 1000 60.01 -14.76 -20.46
N LEU A 1001 61.23 -14.43 -20.02
CA LEU A 1001 61.52 -14.01 -18.64
C LEU A 1001 60.72 -12.76 -18.24
N LEU A 1002 60.70 -11.73 -19.09
CA LEU A 1002 59.92 -10.51 -18.82
C LEU A 1002 58.41 -10.79 -18.76
N LEU A 1003 57.90 -11.62 -19.66
CA LEU A 1003 56.50 -12.06 -19.68
C LEU A 1003 56.12 -12.81 -18.38
N ALA A 1004 56.96 -13.75 -17.93
CA ALA A 1004 56.77 -14.45 -16.67
C ALA A 1004 56.79 -13.50 -15.47
N ALA A 1005 57.76 -12.57 -15.42
CA ALA A 1005 57.86 -11.56 -14.36
C ALA A 1005 56.62 -10.64 -14.33
N LEU A 1006 56.05 -10.30 -15.49
CA LEU A 1006 54.82 -9.51 -15.57
C LEU A 1006 53.61 -10.26 -14.99
N MET A 1007 53.48 -11.56 -15.28
CA MET A 1007 52.39 -12.37 -14.70
C MET A 1007 52.54 -12.55 -13.19
N ARG A 1008 53.77 -12.64 -12.67
CA ARG A 1008 54.03 -12.59 -11.22
C ARG A 1008 53.64 -11.25 -10.60
N PHE A 1009 53.86 -10.15 -11.30
CA PHE A 1009 53.35 -8.84 -10.88
C PHE A 1009 51.80 -8.82 -10.86
N TYR A 1010 51.14 -9.37 -11.87
CA TYR A 1010 49.67 -9.48 -11.87
C TYR A 1010 49.17 -10.32 -10.69
N GLN A 1011 49.77 -11.48 -10.44
CA GLN A 1011 49.45 -12.34 -9.31
C GLN A 1011 49.59 -11.61 -7.96
N ASN A 1012 50.73 -10.95 -7.74
CA ASN A 1012 51.12 -10.46 -6.42
C ASN A 1012 50.67 -9.02 -6.13
N ARG A 1013 50.30 -8.24 -7.15
CA ARG A 1013 49.92 -6.82 -7.01
C ARG A 1013 48.55 -6.51 -7.57
N VAL A 1014 48.26 -6.90 -8.82
CA VAL A 1014 46.97 -6.58 -9.46
C VAL A 1014 45.84 -7.45 -8.86
N TYR A 1015 46.10 -8.73 -8.67
CA TYR A 1015 45.17 -9.72 -8.12
C TYR A 1015 45.67 -10.25 -6.77
N ALA A 1016 46.26 -9.36 -5.96
CA ALA A 1016 46.68 -9.69 -4.61
C ALA A 1016 45.46 -10.14 -3.79
N PRO A 1017 45.47 -11.36 -3.20
CA PRO A 1017 44.29 -11.91 -2.56
C PRO A 1017 43.94 -11.11 -1.31
N ARG A 1018 42.65 -10.86 -1.11
CA ARG A 1018 42.16 -10.28 0.14
C ARG A 1018 42.26 -11.31 1.27
N LEU A 1019 42.52 -10.84 2.49
CA LEU A 1019 42.44 -11.68 3.68
C LEU A 1019 40.98 -11.71 4.18
N GLU A 1020 40.42 -12.92 4.31
CA GLU A 1020 39.09 -13.17 4.85
C GLU A 1020 39.22 -13.92 6.18
N ALA A 1021 38.43 -13.53 7.18
CA ALA A 1021 38.35 -14.26 8.43
C ALA A 1021 37.52 -15.54 8.23
N ASP A 1022 38.04 -16.68 8.66
CA ASP A 1022 37.30 -17.94 8.70
C ASP A 1022 36.35 -18.04 9.91
N GLU A 1023 35.68 -19.18 10.07
CA GLU A 1023 34.74 -19.43 11.18
C GLU A 1023 35.40 -19.37 12.58
N THR A 1024 36.74 -19.47 12.64
CA THR A 1024 37.54 -19.35 13.87
C THR A 1024 38.07 -17.93 14.10
N GLY A 1025 37.84 -17.03 13.14
CA GLY A 1025 38.38 -15.68 13.12
C GLY A 1025 39.79 -15.56 12.53
N ALA A 1026 40.38 -16.64 12.03
CA ALA A 1026 41.72 -16.64 11.43
C ALA A 1026 41.68 -16.01 10.03
N GLN A 1027 42.61 -15.09 9.75
CA GLN A 1027 42.68 -14.42 8.46
C GLN A 1027 43.42 -15.29 7.43
N LEU A 1028 42.66 -15.82 6.47
CA LEU A 1028 43.17 -16.64 5.37
C LEU A 1028 43.08 -15.89 4.03
N PRO A 1029 44.05 -16.07 3.12
CA PRO A 1029 43.99 -15.46 1.80
C PRO A 1029 42.85 -16.09 0.96
N SER A 1030 41.94 -15.25 0.48
CA SER A 1030 40.87 -15.61 -0.45
C SER A 1030 41.41 -15.55 -1.88
N LEU A 1031 41.88 -16.70 -2.38
CA LEU A 1031 42.46 -16.79 -3.73
C LEU A 1031 41.37 -16.73 -4.80
N SER A 1032 41.51 -15.79 -5.73
CA SER A 1032 40.57 -15.54 -6.81
C SER A 1032 40.96 -16.25 -8.11
N LEU A 1033 40.00 -16.38 -9.04
CA LEU A 1033 40.26 -16.92 -10.38
C LEU A 1033 41.40 -16.14 -11.08
N PRO A 1034 41.38 -14.80 -11.15
CA PRO A 1034 42.48 -14.06 -11.78
C PRO A 1034 43.85 -14.28 -11.14
N HIS A 1035 43.90 -14.40 -9.80
CA HIS A 1035 45.13 -14.72 -9.09
C HIS A 1035 45.70 -16.06 -9.54
N MET A 1036 44.86 -17.09 -9.57
CA MET A 1036 45.25 -18.45 -9.96
C MET A 1036 45.66 -18.52 -11.43
N MET A 1037 44.93 -17.86 -12.33
CA MET A 1037 45.25 -17.87 -13.76
C MET A 1037 46.58 -17.13 -14.03
N ALA A 1038 46.81 -15.97 -13.40
CA ALA A 1038 48.08 -15.25 -13.51
C ALA A 1038 49.26 -16.10 -12.99
N ARG A 1039 49.09 -16.77 -11.84
CA ARG A 1039 50.09 -17.71 -11.30
C ARG A 1039 50.40 -18.83 -12.28
N ARG A 1040 49.37 -19.47 -12.84
CA ARG A 1040 49.53 -20.62 -13.74
C ARG A 1040 50.23 -20.23 -15.05
N VAL A 1041 49.88 -19.09 -15.65
CA VAL A 1041 50.57 -18.57 -16.83
C VAL A 1041 52.04 -18.26 -16.52
N ALA A 1042 52.33 -17.63 -15.37
CA ALA A 1042 53.71 -17.41 -14.93
C ALA A 1042 54.49 -18.72 -14.81
N GLU A 1043 53.95 -19.73 -14.13
CA GLU A 1043 54.59 -21.04 -13.95
C GLU A 1043 54.76 -21.81 -15.26
N GLN A 1044 53.84 -21.66 -16.21
CA GLN A 1044 53.95 -22.23 -17.55
C GLN A 1044 55.12 -21.62 -18.31
N TRP A 1045 55.23 -20.29 -18.32
CA TRP A 1045 56.32 -19.59 -18.98
C TRP A 1045 57.67 -19.78 -18.28
N GLU A 1046 57.71 -19.85 -16.96
CA GLU A 1046 58.91 -20.19 -16.18
C GLU A 1046 59.41 -21.61 -16.48
N ARG A 1047 58.51 -22.59 -16.60
CA ARG A 1047 58.87 -23.96 -16.99
C ARG A 1047 59.42 -24.01 -18.42
N ARG A 1048 58.77 -23.31 -19.35
CA ARG A 1048 59.28 -23.20 -20.72
C ARG A 1048 60.65 -22.52 -20.72
N LEU A 1049 60.84 -21.44 -19.96
CA LEU A 1049 62.12 -20.76 -19.83
C LEU A 1049 63.22 -21.69 -19.31
N ALA A 1050 62.95 -22.44 -18.24
CA ALA A 1050 63.89 -23.40 -17.68
C ALA A 1050 64.31 -24.49 -18.68
N SER A 1051 63.43 -24.87 -19.61
CA SER A 1051 63.75 -25.83 -20.67
C SER A 1051 64.60 -25.26 -21.81
N VAL A 1052 64.46 -23.98 -22.15
CA VAL A 1052 65.11 -23.37 -23.32
C VAL A 1052 66.33 -22.52 -22.97
N ALA A 1053 66.45 -22.06 -21.73
CA ALA A 1053 67.55 -21.26 -21.21
C ALA A 1053 67.74 -21.54 -19.70
N PRO A 1054 68.33 -22.69 -19.33
CA PRO A 1054 68.50 -23.08 -17.93
C PRO A 1054 69.42 -22.14 -17.14
N ASP A 1055 70.28 -21.38 -17.83
CA ASP A 1055 71.21 -20.41 -17.23
C ASP A 1055 70.50 -19.14 -16.71
N LEU A 1056 69.26 -18.88 -17.16
CA LEU A 1056 68.45 -17.78 -16.63
C LEU A 1056 67.73 -18.23 -15.36
N GLY A 1057 68.39 -17.97 -14.23
CA GLY A 1057 68.05 -18.49 -12.91
C GLY A 1057 67.12 -17.60 -12.09
N ALA A 1058 67.18 -17.76 -10.78
CA ALA A 1058 66.39 -16.98 -9.84
C ALA A 1058 66.82 -15.50 -9.79
N ALA A 1059 68.12 -15.21 -9.92
CA ALA A 1059 68.67 -13.86 -9.86
C ALA A 1059 68.12 -12.96 -10.98
N GLU A 1060 68.03 -13.48 -12.21
CA GLU A 1060 67.48 -12.73 -13.35
C GLU A 1060 65.97 -12.50 -13.19
N ARG A 1061 65.24 -13.43 -12.56
CA ARG A 1061 63.81 -13.25 -12.25
C ARG A 1061 63.59 -12.17 -11.19
N GLU A 1062 64.35 -12.21 -10.10
CA GLU A 1062 64.30 -11.19 -9.06
C GLU A 1062 64.66 -9.82 -9.63
N ARG A 1063 65.71 -9.77 -10.45
CA ARG A 1063 66.09 -8.55 -11.16
C ARG A 1063 64.97 -8.06 -12.07
N ALA A 1064 64.40 -8.91 -12.91
CA ALA A 1064 63.30 -8.54 -13.81
C ALA A 1064 62.14 -7.90 -13.04
N GLN A 1065 61.79 -8.44 -11.87
CA GLN A 1065 60.77 -7.85 -10.97
C GLN A 1065 61.23 -6.53 -10.35
N ALA A 1066 62.48 -6.42 -9.88
CA ALA A 1066 63.02 -5.20 -9.26
C ALA A 1066 63.06 -4.02 -10.25
N ILE A 1067 63.38 -4.27 -11.52
CA ILE A 1067 63.41 -3.26 -12.57
C ILE A 1067 62.11 -3.19 -13.41
N LEU A 1068 61.00 -3.77 -12.93
CA LEU A 1068 59.71 -3.85 -13.64
C LEU A 1068 59.33 -2.54 -14.35
N VAL A 1069 59.42 -1.40 -13.66
CA VAL A 1069 59.02 -0.07 -14.16
C VAL A 1069 59.84 0.38 -15.37
N GLN A 1070 61.08 -0.09 -15.51
CA GLN A 1070 61.98 0.29 -16.61
C GLN A 1070 61.52 -0.29 -17.96
N TRP A 1071 61.06 -1.55 -17.97
CA TRP A 1071 60.72 -2.28 -19.20
C TRP A 1071 59.21 -2.43 -19.44
N THR A 1072 58.38 -1.92 -18.53
CA THR A 1072 56.92 -1.87 -18.67
C THR A 1072 56.38 -0.45 -18.65
N GLU A 1073 55.14 -0.29 -19.06
CA GLU A 1073 54.31 0.91 -18.88
C GLU A 1073 53.02 0.56 -18.15
N ALA A 1074 52.45 1.51 -17.40
CA ALA A 1074 51.17 1.32 -16.73
C ALA A 1074 50.03 1.39 -17.75
N VAL A 1075 48.99 0.59 -17.54
CA VAL A 1075 47.74 0.64 -18.32
C VAL A 1075 46.74 1.49 -17.52
N PRO A 1076 46.52 2.77 -17.86
CA PRO A 1076 45.74 3.66 -17.03
C PRO A 1076 44.31 3.15 -16.84
N GLY A 1077 43.80 3.20 -15.61
CA GLY A 1077 42.42 2.87 -15.25
C GLY A 1077 42.12 1.38 -15.12
N SER A 1078 43.09 0.50 -15.39
CA SER A 1078 42.94 -0.96 -15.29
C SER A 1078 42.86 -1.47 -13.85
N ALA A 1079 43.17 -0.62 -12.86
CA ALA A 1079 42.88 -0.88 -11.44
C ALA A 1079 41.39 -1.16 -11.17
N ASN A 1080 40.49 -0.69 -12.05
CA ASN A 1080 39.04 -0.91 -11.95
C ASN A 1080 38.57 -2.24 -12.56
N ASP A 1081 39.47 -3.02 -13.16
CA ASP A 1081 39.12 -4.30 -13.80
C ASP A 1081 38.99 -5.44 -12.77
N ALA A 1082 39.53 -5.25 -11.56
CA ALA A 1082 39.38 -6.16 -10.43
C ALA A 1082 38.27 -5.70 -9.48
N TYR A 1083 37.53 -6.66 -8.90
CA TYR A 1083 36.48 -6.32 -7.93
C TYR A 1083 37.10 -5.81 -6.62
N PRO A 1084 36.62 -4.68 -6.05
CA PRO A 1084 37.17 -4.12 -4.81
C PRO A 1084 37.16 -5.07 -3.61
N TRP A 1085 36.28 -6.06 -3.61
CA TRP A 1085 36.16 -7.06 -2.54
C TRP A 1085 37.00 -8.32 -2.77
N GLU A 1086 37.48 -8.55 -3.99
CA GLU A 1086 38.29 -9.73 -4.37
C GLU A 1086 39.78 -9.49 -4.15
N VAL A 1087 40.23 -8.24 -4.31
CA VAL A 1087 41.64 -7.86 -4.18
C VAL A 1087 41.88 -7.04 -2.93
N GLN A 1088 43.08 -7.16 -2.36
CA GLN A 1088 43.46 -6.40 -1.16
C GLN A 1088 43.57 -4.90 -1.44
N ASN A 1089 44.15 -4.53 -2.58
CA ASN A 1089 44.36 -3.15 -3.00
C ASN A 1089 44.11 -3.04 -4.50
N ALA A 1090 43.53 -1.92 -4.95
CA ALA A 1090 43.41 -1.62 -6.37
C ALA A 1090 44.79 -1.22 -6.94
N ALA A 1091 45.20 -1.85 -8.05
CA ALA A 1091 46.46 -1.57 -8.71
C ALA A 1091 46.32 -1.67 -10.23
N ASP A 1092 46.89 -0.70 -10.95
CA ASP A 1092 46.90 -0.74 -12.42
C ASP A 1092 47.78 -1.89 -12.92
N LYS A 1093 47.28 -2.55 -13.96
CA LYS A 1093 48.05 -3.46 -14.81
C LYS A 1093 49.19 -2.71 -15.49
N ARG A 1094 50.16 -3.46 -15.97
CA ARG A 1094 51.29 -2.97 -16.75
C ARG A 1094 51.45 -3.83 -17.99
N VAL A 1095 51.95 -3.26 -19.08
CA VAL A 1095 52.29 -4.00 -20.32
C VAL A 1095 53.75 -3.80 -20.65
N ILE A 1096 54.35 -4.75 -21.37
CA ILE A 1096 55.74 -4.65 -21.81
C ILE A 1096 55.83 -3.54 -22.86
N ARG A 1097 56.81 -2.63 -22.73
CA ARG A 1097 57.00 -1.58 -23.74
C ARG A 1097 57.36 -2.21 -25.09
N ALA A 1098 56.86 -1.62 -26.17
CA ALA A 1098 56.99 -2.18 -27.52
C ALA A 1098 58.45 -2.54 -27.90
N GLU A 1099 59.43 -1.74 -27.50
CA GLU A 1099 60.86 -1.96 -27.77
C GLU A 1099 61.42 -3.26 -27.16
N TYR A 1100 60.95 -3.67 -25.97
CA TYR A 1100 61.35 -4.91 -25.32
C TYR A 1100 60.50 -6.10 -25.77
N LEU A 1101 59.25 -5.86 -26.17
CA LEU A 1101 58.35 -6.91 -26.66
C LEU A 1101 58.72 -7.36 -28.09
N ALA A 1102 59.17 -6.43 -28.93
CA ALA A 1102 59.53 -6.70 -30.32
C ALA A 1102 60.95 -7.31 -30.48
N HIS A 1103 61.91 -6.92 -29.65
CA HIS A 1103 63.33 -7.25 -29.85
C HIS A 1103 63.95 -8.01 -28.68
N GLU A 1104 64.44 -9.23 -28.94
CA GLU A 1104 65.11 -10.07 -27.94
C GLU A 1104 66.38 -9.43 -27.37
N GLU A 1105 67.19 -8.80 -28.23
CA GLU A 1105 68.44 -8.13 -27.83
C GLU A 1105 68.20 -6.99 -26.84
N ARG A 1106 67.10 -6.24 -27.03
CA ARG A 1106 66.69 -5.17 -26.11
C ARG A 1106 66.27 -5.72 -24.76
N ALA A 1107 65.53 -6.85 -24.75
CA ALA A 1107 65.17 -7.54 -23.52
C ALA A 1107 66.42 -8.09 -22.80
N ALA A 1108 67.38 -8.68 -23.52
CA ALA A 1108 68.64 -9.17 -22.96
C ALA A 1108 69.51 -8.04 -22.37
N ALA A 1109 69.54 -6.87 -23.01
CA ALA A 1109 70.32 -5.71 -22.57
C ALA A 1109 69.97 -5.22 -21.15
N LEU A 1110 68.76 -5.51 -20.66
CA LEU A 1110 68.33 -5.19 -19.29
C LEU A 1110 69.11 -5.98 -18.23
N PHE A 1111 69.74 -7.10 -18.61
CA PHE A 1111 70.44 -8.03 -17.73
C PHE A 1111 71.96 -8.04 -17.91
N THR A 1112 72.47 -7.55 -19.06
CA THR A 1112 73.91 -7.59 -19.38
C THR A 1112 74.73 -6.39 -18.87
N ARG A 1113 74.09 -5.31 -18.40
CA ARG A 1113 74.78 -4.20 -17.73
C ARG A 1113 74.57 -4.28 -16.22
N ALA A 1114 75.61 -4.13 -15.41
CA ALA A 1114 75.39 -3.61 -14.06
C ALA A 1114 74.66 -2.28 -14.22
N ALA A 1115 73.41 -2.20 -13.75
CA ALA A 1115 72.73 -0.92 -13.71
C ALA A 1115 73.62 0.03 -12.89
N PRO A 1116 73.82 1.30 -13.27
CA PRO A 1116 74.28 2.26 -12.29
C PRO A 1116 73.25 2.20 -11.17
N VAL A 1117 73.69 1.85 -9.97
CA VAL A 1117 72.92 2.13 -8.76
C VAL A 1117 72.58 3.61 -8.88
N LEU A 1118 71.31 3.97 -9.02
CA LEU A 1118 70.89 5.34 -8.79
C LEU A 1118 71.32 5.60 -7.34
N GLY A 1119 72.42 6.31 -7.16
CA GLY A 1119 72.94 6.63 -5.83
C GLY A 1119 71.82 7.27 -5.04
N ALA A 1120 71.65 6.82 -3.79
CA ALA A 1120 70.65 7.35 -2.88
C ALA A 1120 70.59 8.88 -2.96
N ARG A 1121 69.39 9.44 -3.11
CA ARG A 1121 69.19 10.88 -3.11
C ARG A 1121 68.83 11.35 -1.71
N TYR A 1122 69.44 12.46 -1.31
CA TYR A 1122 69.29 12.97 0.05
C TYR A 1122 68.62 14.34 0.05
N LYS A 1123 67.72 14.56 1.01
CA LYS A 1123 67.28 15.92 1.37
C LYS A 1123 68.00 16.37 2.64
N LEU A 1124 68.39 17.63 2.68
CA LEU A 1124 68.96 18.29 3.85
C LEU A 1124 67.90 19.17 4.51
N PHE A 1125 67.92 19.29 5.83
CA PHE A 1125 67.10 20.25 6.56
C PHE A 1125 68.02 21.30 7.20
N VAL A 1126 68.00 22.50 6.62
CA VAL A 1126 68.87 23.64 6.97
C VAL A 1126 67.98 24.87 7.09
N ASP A 1127 68.20 25.71 8.11
CA ASP A 1127 67.45 26.95 8.36
C ASP A 1127 65.90 26.79 8.37
N GLY A 1128 65.42 25.65 8.88
CA GLY A 1128 63.98 25.37 9.00
C GLY A 1128 63.30 24.96 7.68
N ARG A 1129 64.05 24.74 6.59
CA ARG A 1129 63.52 24.33 5.28
C ARG A 1129 64.24 23.09 4.73
N GLN A 1130 63.54 22.35 3.87
CA GLN A 1130 64.12 21.20 3.17
C GLN A 1130 64.79 21.63 1.87
N HIS A 1131 66.04 21.22 1.66
CA HIS A 1131 66.84 21.48 0.47
C HIS A 1131 67.23 20.15 -0.19
N GLY A 1132 67.30 20.12 -1.53
CA GLY A 1132 67.61 18.93 -2.33
C GLY A 1132 66.49 18.58 -3.33
N PRO A 1133 66.54 17.39 -3.96
CA PRO A 1133 67.43 16.28 -3.65
C PRO A 1133 68.88 16.49 -4.12
N TYR A 1134 69.84 16.01 -3.32
CA TYR A 1134 71.27 16.00 -3.63
C TYR A 1134 71.79 14.57 -3.80
N SER A 1135 72.78 14.39 -4.68
CA SER A 1135 73.57 13.16 -4.77
C SER A 1135 74.63 13.10 -3.65
N LEU A 1136 75.21 11.92 -3.43
CA LEU A 1136 76.30 11.75 -2.46
C LEU A 1136 77.53 12.62 -2.80
N ASP A 1137 77.84 12.79 -4.09
CA ASP A 1137 78.94 13.64 -4.57
C ASP A 1137 78.68 15.13 -4.33
N GLU A 1138 77.43 15.59 -4.53
CA GLU A 1138 77.02 16.97 -4.24
C GLU A 1138 77.07 17.25 -2.73
N LEU A 1139 76.77 16.26 -1.89
CA LEU A 1139 76.94 16.36 -0.46
C LEU A 1139 78.43 16.36 -0.05
N ALA A 1140 79.27 15.54 -0.67
CA ALA A 1140 80.71 15.53 -0.43
C ALA A 1140 81.35 16.89 -0.74
N GLN A 1141 80.98 17.53 -1.85
CA GLN A 1141 81.42 18.89 -2.18
C GLN A 1141 80.94 19.92 -1.15
N ARG A 1142 79.71 19.77 -0.63
CA ARG A 1142 79.19 20.66 0.42
C ARG A 1142 79.91 20.46 1.75
N VAL A 1143 80.32 19.24 2.09
CA VAL A 1143 81.18 18.97 3.27
C VAL A 1143 82.55 19.61 3.07
N ALA A 1144 83.19 19.40 1.91
CA ALA A 1144 84.49 19.98 1.58
C ALA A 1144 84.49 21.53 1.58
N GLN A 1145 83.36 22.15 1.24
CA GLN A 1145 83.16 23.61 1.30
C GLN A 1145 82.71 24.13 2.68
N GLY A 1146 82.59 23.28 3.69
CA GLY A 1146 82.10 23.65 5.02
C GLY A 1146 80.62 24.07 5.08
N ARG A 1147 79.84 23.73 4.05
CA ARG A 1147 78.41 24.10 3.88
C ARG A 1147 77.44 23.01 4.37
N LEU A 1148 77.94 21.86 4.80
CA LEU A 1148 77.18 20.78 5.43
C LEU A 1148 77.89 20.38 6.72
N ALA A 1149 77.23 20.55 7.87
CA ALA A 1149 77.78 20.19 9.17
C ALA A 1149 77.32 18.78 9.60
N ARG A 1150 78.10 18.12 10.48
CA ARG A 1150 77.79 16.76 10.96
C ARG A 1150 76.42 16.66 11.65
N ASP A 1151 75.92 17.72 12.25
CA ASP A 1151 74.63 17.77 12.94
C ASP A 1151 73.44 18.10 12.00
N THR A 1152 73.69 18.43 10.72
CA THR A 1152 72.64 18.74 9.76
C THR A 1152 71.74 17.53 9.55
N LYS A 1153 70.42 17.71 9.65
CA LYS A 1153 69.48 16.61 9.45
C LYS A 1153 69.40 16.24 7.97
N VAL A 1154 69.56 14.95 7.67
CA VAL A 1154 69.50 14.38 6.33
C VAL A 1154 68.44 13.28 6.27
N TRP A 1155 67.79 13.17 5.11
CA TRP A 1155 66.84 12.10 4.81
C TRP A 1155 67.21 11.43 3.51
N ASN A 1156 67.50 10.13 3.58
CA ASN A 1156 67.67 9.28 2.42
C ASN A 1156 66.28 8.99 1.81
N MET A 1157 66.07 9.44 0.57
CA MET A 1157 64.79 9.36 -0.11
C MET A 1157 64.39 7.93 -0.51
N ASP A 1158 65.28 6.95 -0.36
CA ASP A 1158 64.99 5.53 -0.58
C ASP A 1158 64.30 4.88 0.64
N TRP A 1159 64.17 5.60 1.77
CA TRP A 1159 63.50 5.11 2.97
C TRP A 1159 61.98 5.27 2.92
N ASP A 1160 61.25 4.33 3.54
CA ASP A 1160 59.80 4.42 3.71
C ASP A 1160 59.40 5.66 4.54
N PRO A 1161 58.65 6.61 3.96
CA PRO A 1161 58.31 7.88 4.62
C PRO A 1161 57.39 7.73 5.83
N ARG A 1162 56.79 6.55 6.08
CA ARG A 1162 55.90 6.30 7.23
C ARG A 1162 56.60 5.73 8.46
N SER A 1163 57.82 5.20 8.32
CA SER A 1163 58.52 4.49 9.40
C SER A 1163 59.94 5.03 9.70
N ALA A 1164 60.57 5.77 8.79
CA ALA A 1164 61.92 6.29 8.95
C ALA A 1164 61.98 7.74 9.48
N ARG A 1165 62.93 8.04 10.39
CA ARG A 1165 63.17 9.39 10.95
C ARG A 1165 64.37 10.07 10.27
N TRP A 1166 64.36 11.41 10.21
CA TRP A 1166 65.55 12.21 9.85
C TRP A 1166 66.73 11.85 10.74
N ARG A 1167 67.91 11.63 10.16
CA ARG A 1167 69.17 11.35 10.89
C ARG A 1167 70.14 12.51 10.74
N THR A 1168 71.20 12.54 11.54
CA THR A 1168 72.25 13.55 11.38
C THR A 1168 73.21 13.15 10.24
N ALA A 1169 73.76 14.13 9.52
CA ALA A 1169 74.71 13.90 8.44
C ALA A 1169 75.95 13.14 8.91
N GLY A 1170 76.39 13.35 10.15
CA GLY A 1170 77.53 12.67 10.75
C GLY A 1170 77.27 11.19 11.07
N GLU A 1171 76.01 10.79 11.25
CA GLU A 1171 75.63 9.38 11.41
C GLU A 1171 75.42 8.68 10.06
N GLU A 1172 74.69 9.33 9.15
CA GLU A 1172 74.28 8.71 7.88
C GLU A 1172 75.35 8.85 6.78
N LEU A 1173 76.16 9.90 6.83
CA LEU A 1173 77.19 10.22 5.82
C LEU A 1173 78.59 10.31 6.47
N ALA A 1174 78.83 9.54 7.53
CA ALA A 1174 80.04 9.60 8.35
C ALA A 1174 81.34 9.60 7.52
N GLY A 1175 81.40 8.76 6.47
CA GLY A 1175 82.56 8.64 5.59
C GLY A 1175 82.89 9.89 4.75
N LEU A 1176 81.96 10.85 4.60
CA LEU A 1176 82.24 12.12 3.94
C LEU A 1176 82.98 13.12 4.85
N PHE A 1177 83.02 12.87 6.16
CA PHE A 1177 83.63 13.75 7.16
C PHE A 1177 84.95 13.21 7.72
N GLU A 1178 85.52 12.16 7.14
CA GLU A 1178 86.82 11.64 7.52
C GLU A 1178 87.86 12.04 6.46
N HIS A 1179 88.84 12.85 6.90
CA HIS A 1179 90.16 13.20 6.33
C HIS A 1179 90.41 14.70 6.16
N ALA A 1180 91.12 15.26 7.14
CA ALA A 1180 92.11 16.30 6.93
C ALA A 1180 93.39 15.84 7.66
N VAL A 1181 94.34 15.26 6.94
CA VAL A 1181 95.73 15.07 7.40
C VAL A 1181 96.52 16.27 6.87
N PRO A 1182 97.22 17.05 7.71
CA PRO A 1182 98.15 18.08 7.25
C PRO A 1182 99.45 17.42 6.77
N ASP A 1183 99.94 17.84 5.60
CA ASP A 1183 101.25 17.45 5.06
C ASP A 1183 102.38 18.17 5.83
N PRO A 1184 103.52 17.52 6.12
CA PRO A 1184 104.66 18.10 6.80
C PRO A 1184 105.71 18.64 5.80
N ASP A 1185 106.22 19.84 6.07
CA ASP A 1185 107.61 20.27 5.97
C ASP A 1185 107.74 21.72 5.49
N ASP A 1186 108.01 22.61 6.44
CA ASP A 1186 108.75 23.85 6.22
C ASP A 1186 109.90 23.89 7.24
N GLY A 1187 111.13 23.90 6.74
CA GLY A 1187 112.31 24.35 7.49
C GLY A 1187 113.55 23.46 7.42
N VAL A 1188 114.34 23.59 6.35
CA VAL A 1188 115.80 23.35 6.42
C VAL A 1188 116.47 24.67 6.85
N PRO A 1189 117.42 24.66 7.80
CA PRO A 1189 118.12 25.87 8.25
C PRO A 1189 119.36 26.19 7.41
N ASP A 1190 119.67 27.47 7.23
CA ASP A 1190 120.96 27.97 6.72
C ASP A 1190 121.93 28.27 7.89
N PRO A 1191 123.24 27.95 7.76
CA PRO A 1191 124.34 28.65 8.44
C PRO A 1191 124.92 29.71 7.48
N ASP A 1192 125.53 30.84 7.82
CA ASP A 1192 126.01 31.50 9.04
C ASP A 1192 126.36 32.97 8.60
N PRO A 1193 126.97 33.84 9.43
CA PRO A 1193 126.89 35.30 9.29
C PRO A 1193 127.93 35.92 8.34
N GLU A 1194 127.51 36.94 7.58
CA GLU A 1194 128.17 38.25 7.38
C GLU A 1194 127.24 39.22 6.63
#